data_AF-A0A081P8Z5-F1
#
_entry.id   AF-A0A081P8Z5-F1
#
_cell.length_a   1.000
_cell.length_b   1.000
_cell.length_c   1.000
_cell.angle_alpha   90.00
_cell.angle_beta   90.00
_cell.angle_gamma   90.00
#
_symmetry.space_group_name_H-M   'P 1'
#
loop_
_entity.id
_entity.type
_entity.pdbx_description
1 polymer ?
#
loop_
_entity_poly.entity_id
_entity_poly.type
_entity_poly.pdbx_seq_one_letter_code
_entity_poly.pdbx_strand_id
1 'polypeptide(L)'
;MTITNRKPDYPKGRGMNRRSARLLLAAVVGAGLLLGQGLPVQADAIWDRWKAADAAVAKGDAATAVPHWKFLTEHYAAAGDWENAALFSGKLNQYFDGIKDYEQAIRYYEQENDYWLKAGKDWGAVDLQRAEQIRTTIDAYIGTQDAETLRRQAAPKNGKLAKFEPEYGMYIGMYTERDPGMQNYFDRSESLYGKKHALYLAYSQVGKPFPKQHAARAKQVGAALQVGWEPANGLDAVTDDVVRQWAKEAKAAGIPIFLRYASEMNGDWVVWHGDPQKYIDKFKMVHDIMAEEAPNVAMVWSPGDVPMYSMDAYYPGDVYVDWVGVSMYTEPYENGDPQQGNMQATSPVERLDHLYKTYADRKPLMISETAVSHYANLPQESFTDYGLLNLQRLYEVMPFKYPRLKSITYFNVNLDMKESKNNYLLRDNEAMLKLYKQLISSPYYLSKVEQGAKPSDHAGFVPMGKDNAVARAGKLIPFVKIPDIYIGKLEYYLNGTLLATQTAPPFGIDLVAGAIPEGSVIELAVYNRAGQKSGSRSFPITSRISVDVDGKDVRFEQPPVLIEGSTLTPLRTIFEAMGAKVEWNEATRTATGQKGSTTVSVTIGSGAASINSEAFPLEAPAQLVNGHTMVPARFIGEAFGGKVEWDGETQTVRIGTGSGVERGTALRELPVSLTAVKSSSTVTTLSAERKSPSDPKPGPLQAVGAWFGWVGQQLAKLWNDLM
;
A
#
# COMPACT_ATOMS: atom_id res chain seq x y z
N MET A 1 -14.53 32.66 16.06
CA MET A 1 -13.50 33.70 16.31
C MET A 1 -12.72 33.83 15.01
N THR A 2 -12.93 34.91 14.26
CA THR A 2 -12.52 35.06 12.86
C THR A 2 -10.99 35.18 12.74
N ILE A 3 -10.34 34.21 12.09
CA ILE A 3 -8.93 34.32 11.69
C ILE A 3 -8.91 34.54 10.18
N THR A 4 -8.70 35.78 9.78
CA THR A 4 -8.48 36.16 8.38
C THR A 4 -7.17 35.59 7.86
N ASN A 5 -7.21 34.98 6.67
CA ASN A 5 -6.04 34.62 5.86
C ASN A 5 -5.06 35.80 5.75
N ARG A 6 -3.94 35.72 6.47
CA ARG A 6 -2.71 36.45 6.14
C ARG A 6 -1.68 35.42 5.73
N LYS A 7 -1.04 35.65 4.58
CA LYS A 7 0.27 35.06 4.27
C LYS A 7 1.16 35.19 5.51
N PRO A 8 2.00 34.19 5.84
CA PRO A 8 3.03 34.40 6.83
C PRO A 8 3.97 35.51 6.30
N ASP A 9 3.78 36.72 6.82
CA ASP A 9 4.80 37.75 6.75
C ASP A 9 5.97 37.23 7.57
N TYR A 10 7.01 36.72 6.90
CA TYR A 10 8.34 36.76 7.50
C TYR A 10 8.57 38.23 7.88
N PRO A 11 8.89 38.55 9.15
CA PRO A 11 9.25 39.91 9.48
C PRO A 11 10.50 40.25 8.68
N LYS A 12 10.33 41.07 7.63
CA LYS A 12 11.44 41.86 7.08
C LYS A 12 12.04 42.57 8.27
N GLY A 13 13.29 42.23 8.57
CA GLY A 13 14.01 42.76 9.72
C GLY A 13 13.85 44.28 9.79
N ARG A 14 13.06 44.75 10.76
CA ARG A 14 13.25 46.11 11.26
C ARG A 14 14.59 46.07 11.96
N GLY A 15 15.56 46.78 11.39
CA GLY A 15 16.87 46.97 11.98
C GLY A 15 16.70 47.35 13.45
N MET A 16 17.04 46.41 14.33
CA MET A 16 17.10 46.66 15.75
C MET A 16 18.26 47.64 15.97
N ASN A 17 17.93 48.85 16.39
CA ASN A 17 18.91 49.91 16.59
C ASN A 17 19.96 49.42 17.61
N ARG A 18 21.25 49.55 17.27
CA ARG A 18 22.41 48.99 18.00
C ARG A 18 22.51 49.38 19.49
N ARG A 19 21.67 50.29 19.97
CA ARG A 19 21.59 50.72 21.38
C ARG A 19 20.69 49.86 22.26
N SER A 20 19.63 49.24 21.73
CA SER A 20 18.69 48.47 22.55
C SER A 20 19.22 47.06 22.91
N ALA A 21 20.05 46.47 22.05
CA ALA A 21 20.71 45.19 22.32
C ALA A 21 21.81 45.28 23.41
N ARG A 22 22.35 46.47 23.68
CA ARG A 22 23.36 46.69 24.73
C ARG A 22 22.77 46.80 26.14
N LEU A 23 21.48 47.14 26.27
CA LEU A 23 20.85 47.40 27.57
C LEU A 23 20.21 46.14 28.19
N LEU A 24 19.71 45.20 27.38
CA LEU A 24 19.20 43.91 27.90
C LEU A 24 20.32 42.99 28.40
N LEU A 25 21.54 43.11 27.87
CA LEU A 25 22.69 42.33 28.33
C LEU A 25 23.38 42.94 29.57
N ALA A 26 23.22 44.24 29.82
CA ALA A 26 23.74 44.89 31.02
C ALA A 26 22.97 44.50 32.30
N ALA A 27 21.70 44.08 32.17
CA ALA A 27 20.88 43.65 33.31
C ALA A 27 21.22 42.22 33.80
N VAL A 28 21.73 41.35 32.93
CA VAL A 28 22.06 39.95 33.30
C VAL A 28 23.50 39.82 33.83
N VAL A 29 24.40 40.73 33.47
CA VAL A 29 25.80 40.72 33.96
C VAL A 29 25.94 41.42 35.33
N GLY A 30 24.99 42.27 35.72
CA GLY A 30 25.07 43.06 36.96
C GLY A 30 24.76 42.33 38.27
N ALA A 31 24.12 41.16 38.23
CA ALA A 31 23.70 40.43 39.44
C ALA A 31 24.64 39.28 39.86
N GLY A 32 25.63 38.92 39.04
CA GLY A 32 26.52 37.77 39.29
C GLY A 32 27.89 38.09 39.90
N LEU A 33 28.21 39.37 40.14
CA LEU A 33 29.57 39.80 40.50
C LEU A 33 29.83 40.01 42.00
N LEU A 34 28.88 39.68 42.86
CA LEU A 34 29.10 39.74 44.31
C LEU A 34 28.63 38.45 44.95
N LEU A 35 29.63 37.66 45.37
CA LEU A 35 29.59 36.48 46.25
C LEU A 35 29.73 35.12 45.53
N GLY A 36 30.92 34.53 45.70
CA GLY A 36 31.03 33.07 45.88
C GLY A 36 31.43 32.25 44.67
N GLN A 37 32.74 32.22 44.40
CA GLN A 37 33.53 31.08 43.92
C GLN A 37 32.90 30.07 42.94
N GLY A 38 33.34 30.17 41.69
CA GLY A 38 33.65 29.01 40.84
C GLY A 38 32.49 28.42 40.06
N LEU A 39 32.31 28.85 38.81
CA LEU A 39 32.29 27.99 37.60
C LEU A 39 32.52 28.87 36.33
N PRO A 40 33.76 29.24 35.96
CA PRO A 40 34.05 29.93 34.71
C PRO A 40 34.87 29.03 33.77
N VAL A 41 34.20 28.16 32.99
CA VAL A 41 34.81 27.43 31.84
C VAL A 41 33.80 27.15 30.70
N GLN A 42 32.48 27.16 30.95
CA GLN A 42 31.50 26.58 30.01
C GLN A 42 30.76 27.58 29.10
N ALA A 43 30.59 28.85 29.51
CA ALA A 43 29.88 29.86 28.71
C ALA A 43 30.64 30.34 27.47
N ASP A 44 31.98 30.41 27.55
CA ASP A 44 32.85 30.83 26.44
C ASP A 44 32.77 29.84 25.27
N ALA A 45 32.71 28.53 25.56
CA ALA A 45 32.64 27.49 24.53
C ALA A 45 31.32 27.52 23.73
N ILE A 46 30.18 27.84 24.36
CA ILE A 46 28.88 27.88 23.66
C ILE A 46 28.83 29.07 22.70
N TRP A 47 29.22 30.26 23.19
CA TRP A 47 29.17 31.49 22.41
C TRP A 47 30.18 31.48 21.25
N ASP A 48 31.36 30.93 21.46
CA ASP A 48 32.37 30.76 20.41
C ASP A 48 31.91 29.76 19.35
N ARG A 49 31.29 28.65 19.76
CA ARG A 49 30.70 27.67 18.82
C ARG A 49 29.59 28.31 18.00
N TRP A 50 28.73 29.10 18.62
CA TRP A 50 27.65 29.82 17.93
C TRP A 50 28.20 30.81 16.90
N LYS A 51 29.13 31.68 17.29
CA LYS A 51 29.76 32.65 16.38
C LYS A 51 30.49 31.97 15.23
N ALA A 52 31.18 30.86 15.50
CA ALA A 52 31.89 30.10 14.47
C ALA A 52 30.90 29.52 13.44
N ALA A 53 29.76 28.97 13.90
CA ALA A 53 28.71 28.48 13.04
C ALA A 53 28.13 29.60 12.15
N ASP A 54 27.78 30.74 12.74
CA ASP A 54 27.23 31.88 12.01
C ASP A 54 28.24 32.47 11.02
N ALA A 55 29.50 32.57 11.40
CA ALA A 55 30.57 33.03 10.51
C ALA A 55 30.79 32.07 9.33
N ALA A 56 30.62 30.77 9.54
CA ALA A 56 30.70 29.76 8.48
C ALA A 56 29.51 29.89 7.49
N VAL A 57 28.28 30.01 7.99
CA VAL A 57 27.09 30.25 7.15
C VAL A 57 27.20 31.56 6.37
N ALA A 58 27.64 32.64 7.02
CA ALA A 58 27.81 33.94 6.37
C ALA A 58 28.82 33.92 5.21
N LYS A 59 29.74 32.95 5.20
CA LYS A 59 30.70 32.71 4.11
C LYS A 59 30.17 31.76 3.03
N GLY A 60 28.95 31.25 3.18
CA GLY A 60 28.38 30.22 2.29
C GLY A 60 28.93 28.81 2.56
N ASP A 61 29.63 28.60 3.67
CA ASP A 61 30.21 27.30 4.06
C ASP A 61 29.43 26.69 5.22
N ALA A 62 28.18 26.30 4.97
CA ALA A 62 27.32 25.70 5.99
C ALA A 62 27.86 24.34 6.49
N ALA A 63 28.69 23.64 5.70
CA ALA A 63 29.30 22.38 6.11
C ALA A 63 30.19 22.55 7.35
N THR A 64 30.98 23.63 7.39
CA THR A 64 31.83 23.95 8.54
C THR A 64 31.00 24.33 9.78
N ALA A 65 29.74 24.75 9.64
CA ALA A 65 28.85 25.04 10.77
C ALA A 65 28.29 23.76 11.45
N VAL A 66 28.23 22.63 10.75
CA VAL A 66 27.59 21.38 11.24
C VAL A 66 28.15 20.88 12.57
N PRO A 67 29.48 20.77 12.78
CA PRO A 67 30.01 20.32 14.07
C PRO A 67 29.64 21.25 15.23
N HIS A 68 29.49 22.54 14.95
CA HIS A 68 29.08 23.52 15.95
C HIS A 68 27.60 23.37 16.31
N TRP A 69 26.72 23.20 15.32
CA TRP A 69 25.29 22.95 15.58
C TRP A 69 25.05 21.64 16.31
N LYS A 70 25.78 20.56 15.98
CA LYS A 70 25.70 19.28 16.72
C LYS A 70 26.06 19.48 18.19
N PHE A 71 27.19 20.12 18.46
CA PHE A 71 27.62 20.45 19.83
C PHE A 71 26.55 21.27 20.57
N LEU A 72 26.02 22.32 19.94
CA LEU A 72 25.01 23.18 20.55
C LEU A 72 23.72 22.41 20.85
N THR A 73 23.24 21.59 19.91
CA THR A 73 22.06 20.73 20.07
C THR A 73 22.22 19.81 21.29
N GLU A 74 23.31 19.06 21.35
CA GLU A 74 23.59 18.13 22.45
C GLU A 74 23.76 18.84 23.79
N HIS A 75 24.45 19.99 23.79
CA HIS A 75 24.67 20.79 24.99
C HIS A 75 23.36 21.32 25.58
N TYR A 76 22.52 21.97 24.76
CA TYR A 76 21.25 22.52 25.22
C TYR A 76 20.28 21.42 25.65
N ALA A 77 20.23 20.30 24.92
CA ALA A 77 19.43 19.14 25.32
C ALA A 77 19.87 18.57 26.68
N ALA A 78 21.19 18.46 26.93
CA ALA A 78 21.71 18.00 28.22
C ALA A 78 21.40 18.97 29.37
N ALA A 79 21.32 20.28 29.08
CA ALA A 79 20.93 21.31 30.04
C ALA A 79 19.41 21.41 30.27
N GLY A 80 18.58 20.67 29.52
CA GLY A 80 17.12 20.76 29.56
C GLY A 80 16.56 22.01 28.86
N ASP A 81 17.40 22.72 28.09
CA ASP A 81 16.99 23.85 27.27
C ASP A 81 16.48 23.35 25.91
N TRP A 82 15.23 22.89 25.91
CA TRP A 82 14.61 22.24 24.76
C TRP A 82 14.37 23.19 23.59
N GLU A 83 14.15 24.48 23.84
CA GLU A 83 13.93 25.46 22.76
C GLU A 83 15.20 25.67 21.94
N ASN A 84 16.34 25.90 22.61
CA ASN A 84 17.60 26.06 21.89
C ASN A 84 18.05 24.73 21.24
N ALA A 85 17.82 23.60 21.90
CA ALA A 85 18.08 22.29 21.29
C ALA A 85 17.27 22.11 19.99
N ALA A 86 15.98 22.44 20.00
CA ALA A 86 15.13 22.40 18.81
C ALA A 86 15.63 23.32 17.70
N LEU A 87 16.01 24.56 18.03
CA LEU A 87 16.53 25.53 17.05
C LEU A 87 17.79 25.05 16.33
N PHE A 88 18.72 24.39 17.02
CA PHE A 88 19.93 23.85 16.38
C PHE A 88 19.68 22.54 15.64
N SER A 89 18.74 21.69 16.10
CA SER A 89 18.22 20.57 15.31
C SER A 89 17.59 21.07 13.99
N GLY A 90 16.84 22.18 14.02
CA GLY A 90 16.31 22.87 12.85
C GLY A 90 17.37 23.26 11.82
N LYS A 91 18.50 23.82 12.28
CA LYS A 91 19.61 24.16 11.38
C LYS A 91 20.25 22.91 10.76
N LEU A 92 20.35 21.82 11.53
CA LEU A 92 20.90 20.56 11.04
C LEU A 92 19.99 19.90 10.01
N ASN A 93 18.68 19.83 10.25
CA ASN A 93 17.76 19.22 9.27
C ASN A 93 17.74 20.01 7.95
N GLN A 94 17.71 21.34 7.99
CA GLN A 94 17.74 22.18 6.78
C GLN A 94 19.03 21.98 5.98
N TYR A 95 20.17 21.87 6.65
CA TYR A 95 21.44 21.59 5.99
C TYR A 95 21.44 20.22 5.30
N PHE A 96 21.07 19.17 6.02
CA PHE A 96 21.10 17.81 5.51
C PHE A 96 20.06 17.57 4.40
N ASP A 97 18.85 18.16 4.50
CA ASP A 97 17.86 18.14 3.41
C ASP A 97 18.42 18.86 2.17
N GLY A 98 19.05 20.03 2.36
CA GLY A 98 19.66 20.81 1.27
C GLY A 98 20.75 20.06 0.49
N ILE A 99 21.53 19.21 1.15
CA ILE A 99 22.53 18.36 0.49
C ILE A 99 22.01 16.96 0.13
N LYS A 100 20.72 16.69 0.36
CA LYS A 100 20.02 15.42 0.11
C LYS A 100 20.55 14.23 0.91
N ASP A 101 21.12 14.49 2.09
CA ASP A 101 21.40 13.47 3.10
C ASP A 101 20.12 13.26 3.93
N TYR A 102 19.14 12.60 3.31
CA TYR A 102 17.79 12.49 3.87
C TYR A 102 17.76 11.66 5.16
N GLU A 103 18.68 10.72 5.36
CA GLU A 103 18.76 9.95 6.61
C GLU A 103 19.07 10.87 7.80
N GLN A 104 20.08 11.74 7.66
CA GLN A 104 20.38 12.73 8.69
C GLN A 104 19.27 13.79 8.79
N ALA A 105 18.72 14.26 7.66
CA ALA A 105 17.66 15.26 7.67
C ALA A 105 16.44 14.80 8.48
N ILE A 106 15.93 13.60 8.20
CA ILE A 106 14.79 12.99 8.90
C ILE A 106 15.08 12.88 10.41
N ARG A 107 16.26 12.38 10.79
CA ARG A 107 16.66 12.28 12.20
C ARG A 107 16.57 13.62 12.91
N TYR A 108 17.06 14.69 12.28
CA TYR A 108 17.04 16.03 12.89
C TYR A 108 15.65 16.69 12.84
N TYR A 109 14.80 16.35 11.88
CA TYR A 109 13.39 16.76 11.88
C TYR A 109 12.62 16.11 13.04
N GLU A 110 12.77 14.80 13.23
CA GLU A 110 12.16 14.07 14.35
C GLU A 110 12.69 14.60 15.70
N GLN A 111 14.00 14.82 15.80
CA GLN A 111 14.63 15.36 17.00
C GLN A 111 14.16 16.79 17.31
N GLU A 112 14.05 17.66 16.31
CA GLU A 112 13.49 19.00 16.48
C GLU A 112 12.07 18.92 17.03
N ASN A 113 11.21 18.09 16.42
CA ASN A 113 9.84 17.91 16.88
C ASN A 113 9.77 17.42 18.34
N ASP A 114 10.57 16.42 18.70
CA ASP A 114 10.65 15.91 20.07
C ASP A 114 11.06 17.00 21.08
N TYR A 115 11.99 17.88 20.70
CA TYR A 115 12.39 19.00 21.55
C TYR A 115 11.33 20.09 21.65
N TRP A 116 10.61 20.41 20.57
CA TRP A 116 9.46 21.32 20.64
C TRP A 116 8.36 20.77 21.56
N LEU A 117 8.05 19.47 21.47
CA LEU A 117 7.06 18.83 22.35
C LEU A 117 7.50 18.89 23.83
N LYS A 118 8.78 18.66 24.12
CA LYS A 118 9.33 18.83 25.49
C LYS A 118 9.28 20.27 25.99
N ALA A 119 9.35 21.24 25.08
CA ALA A 119 9.13 22.66 25.38
C ALA A 119 7.64 23.05 25.50
N GLY A 120 6.71 22.10 25.33
CA GLY A 120 5.27 22.36 25.39
C GLY A 120 4.71 23.05 24.13
N LYS A 121 5.39 22.90 22.99
CA LYS A 121 5.04 23.51 21.70
C LYS A 121 4.86 22.42 20.63
N ASP A 122 4.00 22.67 19.66
CA ASP A 122 3.74 21.80 18.50
C ASP A 122 4.41 22.31 17.21
N TRP A 123 5.36 23.26 17.34
CA TRP A 123 5.94 23.98 16.22
C TRP A 123 6.68 23.08 15.22
N GLY A 124 7.16 21.91 15.65
CA GLY A 124 7.82 20.93 14.77
C GLY A 124 6.86 20.07 13.93
N ALA A 125 5.54 20.16 14.14
CA ALA A 125 4.58 19.29 13.43
C ALA A 125 4.57 19.51 11.91
N VAL A 126 4.80 20.75 11.46
CA VAL A 126 4.91 21.07 10.02
C VAL A 126 6.19 20.48 9.43
N ASP A 127 7.31 20.61 10.14
CA ASP A 127 8.60 20.09 9.68
C ASP A 127 8.64 18.54 9.68
N LEU A 128 7.88 17.90 10.57
CA LEU A 128 7.70 16.44 10.54
C LEU A 128 7.01 15.96 9.25
N GLN A 129 6.14 16.77 8.64
CA GLN A 129 5.56 16.44 7.32
C GLN A 129 6.64 16.37 6.24
N ARG A 130 7.64 17.26 6.31
CA ARG A 130 8.78 17.22 5.38
C ARG A 130 9.60 15.95 5.58
N ALA A 131 9.86 15.55 6.82
CA ALA A 131 10.53 14.28 7.13
C ALA A 131 9.82 13.08 6.50
N GLU A 132 8.49 13.04 6.61
CA GLU A 132 7.70 11.98 5.98
C GLU A 132 7.73 12.03 4.45
N GLN A 133 7.74 13.22 3.83
CA GLN A 133 7.85 13.35 2.38
C GLN A 133 9.17 12.79 1.83
N ILE A 134 10.30 13.05 2.52
CA ILE A 134 11.62 12.59 2.08
C ILE A 134 11.98 11.18 2.54
N ARG A 135 11.15 10.55 3.38
CA ARG A 135 11.38 9.18 3.86
C ARG A 135 11.21 8.16 2.74
N THR A 136 12.26 7.40 2.45
CA THR A 136 12.14 6.20 1.64
C THR A 136 11.31 5.15 2.38
N THR A 137 10.20 4.71 1.79
CA THR A 137 9.35 3.62 2.29
C THR A 137 9.33 2.50 1.25
N ILE A 138 9.55 1.28 1.70
CA ILE A 138 9.48 0.08 0.86
C ILE A 138 8.65 -0.93 1.65
N ASP A 139 7.41 -1.13 1.24
CA ASP A 139 6.53 -2.18 1.72
C ASP A 139 6.21 -3.14 0.57
N ALA A 140 5.68 -4.31 0.89
CA ALA A 140 5.24 -5.29 -0.09
C ALA A 140 3.98 -5.99 0.39
N TYR A 141 3.16 -6.42 -0.54
CA TYR A 141 1.93 -7.17 -0.32
C TYR A 141 1.99 -8.44 -1.15
N ILE A 142 1.55 -9.56 -0.58
CA ILE A 142 1.51 -10.86 -1.26
C ILE A 142 0.07 -11.33 -1.42
N GLY A 143 -0.24 -11.86 -2.60
CA GLY A 143 -1.54 -12.45 -2.89
C GLY A 143 -1.82 -13.67 -2.00
N THR A 144 -3.06 -13.82 -1.56
CA THR A 144 -3.52 -14.96 -0.75
C THR A 144 -4.98 -15.32 -1.08
N GLN A 145 -5.34 -16.57 -0.85
CA GLN A 145 -6.70 -17.10 -0.90
C GLN A 145 -7.24 -17.49 0.48
N ASP A 146 -6.55 -17.10 1.55
CA ASP A 146 -7.03 -17.25 2.93
C ASP A 146 -8.15 -16.24 3.22
N ALA A 147 -9.38 -16.65 2.90
CA ALA A 147 -10.57 -15.83 3.07
C ALA A 147 -10.80 -15.38 4.53
N GLU A 148 -10.39 -16.16 5.53
CA GLU A 148 -10.58 -15.78 6.93
C GLU A 148 -9.61 -14.67 7.34
N THR A 149 -8.36 -14.74 6.88
CA THR A 149 -7.40 -13.65 7.07
C THR A 149 -7.87 -12.37 6.35
N LEU A 150 -8.37 -12.50 5.11
CA LEU A 150 -8.93 -11.37 4.35
C LEU A 150 -10.16 -10.77 5.02
N ARG A 151 -11.07 -11.60 5.54
CA ARG A 151 -12.23 -11.16 6.31
C ARG A 151 -11.80 -10.41 7.57
N ARG A 152 -10.90 -10.99 8.37
CA ARG A 152 -10.45 -10.43 9.65
C ARG A 152 -9.78 -9.07 9.49
N GLN A 153 -8.89 -8.91 8.51
CA GLN A 153 -8.22 -7.61 8.29
C GLN A 153 -9.19 -6.52 7.81
N ALA A 154 -10.26 -6.93 7.14
CA ALA A 154 -11.17 -6.03 6.46
C ALA A 154 -12.45 -5.77 7.24
N ALA A 155 -12.63 -6.38 8.43
CA ALA A 155 -13.80 -6.23 9.30
C ALA A 155 -13.66 -5.04 10.28
N PRO A 156 -14.77 -4.41 10.69
CA PRO A 156 -14.74 -3.43 11.78
C PRO A 156 -14.47 -4.13 13.12
N LYS A 157 -13.98 -3.38 14.13
CA LYS A 157 -13.64 -3.94 15.45
C LYS A 157 -14.81 -4.63 16.16
N ASN A 158 -16.04 -4.16 15.93
CA ASN A 158 -17.25 -4.75 16.49
C ASN A 158 -17.84 -5.90 15.64
N GLY A 159 -17.22 -6.23 14.50
CA GLY A 159 -17.67 -7.27 13.57
C GLY A 159 -18.95 -6.97 12.78
N LYS A 160 -19.63 -5.84 13.03
CA LYS A 160 -20.89 -5.49 12.35
C LYS A 160 -20.64 -4.59 11.15
N LEU A 161 -20.89 -5.11 9.95
CA LEU A 161 -20.84 -4.36 8.70
C LEU A 161 -21.89 -3.22 8.68
N ALA A 162 -21.49 -2.06 8.18
CA ALA A 162 -22.35 -0.94 7.85
C ALA A 162 -23.23 -1.22 6.62
N LYS A 163 -24.21 -0.35 6.36
CA LYS A 163 -25.12 -0.48 5.22
C LYS A 163 -24.34 -0.54 3.90
N PHE A 164 -24.59 -1.56 3.09
CA PHE A 164 -23.95 -1.82 1.80
C PHE A 164 -22.45 -2.17 1.86
N GLU A 165 -21.90 -2.37 3.05
CA GLU A 165 -20.50 -2.67 3.21
C GLU A 165 -20.16 -4.08 2.73
N PRO A 166 -19.15 -4.26 1.86
CA PRO A 166 -18.65 -5.56 1.48
C PRO A 166 -17.85 -6.17 2.64
N GLU A 167 -17.87 -7.51 2.77
CA GLU A 167 -17.07 -8.23 3.76
C GLU A 167 -15.57 -7.95 3.52
N TYR A 168 -15.14 -8.07 2.27
CA TYR A 168 -13.84 -7.61 1.76
C TYR A 168 -13.94 -7.39 0.24
N GLY A 169 -12.90 -6.85 -0.38
CA GLY A 169 -12.98 -6.33 -1.75
C GLY A 169 -13.41 -4.86 -1.77
N MET A 170 -13.53 -4.30 -2.97
CA MET A 170 -13.73 -2.87 -3.15
C MET A 170 -14.70 -2.56 -4.29
N TYR A 171 -15.66 -1.66 -4.06
CA TYR A 171 -16.47 -1.11 -5.14
C TYR A 171 -15.67 -0.14 -5.98
N ILE A 172 -15.85 -0.21 -7.30
CA ILE A 172 -15.38 0.81 -8.24
C ILE A 172 -16.54 1.69 -8.68
N GLY A 173 -16.35 2.99 -8.59
CA GLY A 173 -17.30 4.00 -8.99
C GLY A 173 -16.70 4.97 -10.00
N MET A 174 -17.57 5.69 -10.73
CA MET A 174 -17.11 6.67 -11.71
C MET A 174 -18.10 7.83 -11.88
N TYR A 175 -17.59 9.06 -11.96
CA TYR A 175 -18.30 10.19 -12.55
C TYR A 175 -18.05 10.21 -14.05
N THR A 176 -19.09 10.29 -14.88
CA THR A 176 -18.96 10.10 -16.35
C THR A 176 -19.67 11.14 -17.19
N GLU A 177 -20.26 12.17 -16.59
CA GLU A 177 -21.06 13.15 -17.33
C GLU A 177 -20.23 13.94 -18.36
N ARG A 178 -18.96 14.19 -18.06
CA ARG A 178 -18.01 14.91 -18.93
C ARG A 178 -17.09 14.01 -19.74
N ASP A 179 -17.36 12.71 -19.80
CA ASP A 179 -16.70 11.80 -20.72
C ASP A 179 -17.49 11.74 -22.05
N PRO A 180 -16.95 12.26 -23.17
CA PRO A 180 -17.64 12.29 -24.46
C PRO A 180 -18.03 10.91 -25.01
N GLY A 181 -17.35 9.84 -24.58
CA GLY A 181 -17.66 8.46 -24.95
C GLY A 181 -18.82 7.88 -24.13
N MET A 182 -18.85 8.17 -22.84
CA MET A 182 -19.93 7.71 -21.95
C MET A 182 -21.22 8.50 -22.18
N GLN A 183 -21.15 9.84 -22.28
CA GLN A 183 -22.33 10.73 -22.32
C GLN A 183 -23.34 10.38 -21.21
N ASN A 184 -22.81 9.95 -20.06
CA ASN A 184 -23.57 9.50 -18.90
C ASN A 184 -24.49 8.26 -19.16
N TYR A 185 -24.21 7.45 -20.19
CA TYR A 185 -24.86 6.15 -20.43
C TYR A 185 -24.02 5.02 -19.81
N PHE A 186 -24.48 4.52 -18.67
CA PHE A 186 -23.70 3.60 -17.83
C PHE A 186 -23.50 2.20 -18.44
N ASP A 187 -24.36 1.79 -19.36
CA ASP A 187 -24.23 0.53 -20.11
C ASP A 187 -23.00 0.50 -21.02
N ARG A 188 -22.44 1.66 -21.37
CA ARG A 188 -21.18 1.78 -22.13
C ARG A 188 -19.92 1.52 -21.29
N SER A 189 -20.04 1.49 -19.97
CA SER A 189 -18.90 1.39 -19.07
C SER A 189 -18.02 0.18 -19.36
N GLU A 190 -18.60 -1.00 -19.54
CA GLU A 190 -17.85 -2.24 -19.72
C GLU A 190 -17.09 -2.25 -21.05
N SER A 191 -17.70 -1.78 -22.14
CA SER A 191 -17.02 -1.73 -23.44
C SER A 191 -15.89 -0.69 -23.46
N LEU A 192 -16.06 0.42 -22.75
CA LEU A 192 -15.06 1.49 -22.72
C LEU A 192 -13.93 1.24 -21.73
N TYR A 193 -14.25 0.72 -20.54
CA TYR A 193 -13.33 0.58 -19.40
C TYR A 193 -13.03 -0.87 -19.01
N GLY A 194 -13.54 -1.85 -19.75
CA GLY A 194 -13.25 -3.28 -19.54
C GLY A 194 -14.00 -3.93 -18.37
N LYS A 195 -14.75 -3.15 -17.59
CA LYS A 195 -15.56 -3.65 -16.47
C LYS A 195 -16.75 -2.74 -16.16
N LYS A 196 -17.80 -3.33 -15.60
CA LYS A 196 -18.96 -2.62 -15.05
C LYS A 196 -18.58 -1.96 -13.74
N HIS A 197 -18.92 -0.68 -13.57
CA HIS A 197 -18.74 0.00 -12.28
C HIS A 197 -19.93 -0.28 -11.36
N ALA A 198 -19.67 -0.43 -10.06
CA ALA A 198 -20.68 -0.72 -9.06
C ALA A 198 -21.57 0.49 -8.74
N LEU A 199 -21.05 1.70 -8.93
CA LEU A 199 -21.79 2.94 -8.69
C LEU A 199 -21.35 4.07 -9.63
N TYR A 200 -22.25 5.03 -9.84
CA TYR A 200 -21.95 6.23 -10.61
C TYR A 200 -22.24 7.48 -9.79
N LEU A 201 -21.38 8.49 -9.90
CA LEU A 201 -21.55 9.77 -9.22
C LEU A 201 -22.38 10.72 -10.07
N ALA A 202 -23.40 11.32 -9.47
CA ALA A 202 -24.16 12.44 -10.01
C ALA A 202 -24.22 13.58 -8.98
N TYR A 203 -24.23 14.82 -9.44
CA TYR A 203 -24.45 15.98 -8.58
C TYR A 203 -25.89 16.46 -8.64
N SER A 204 -26.40 16.92 -7.50
CA SER A 204 -27.66 17.63 -7.40
C SER A 204 -27.57 18.68 -6.30
N GLN A 205 -28.40 19.72 -6.39
CA GLN A 205 -28.47 20.77 -5.38
C GLN A 205 -29.69 20.60 -4.48
N VAL A 206 -29.57 21.02 -3.22
CA VAL A 206 -30.72 21.08 -2.31
C VAL A 206 -31.78 22.03 -2.87
N GLY A 207 -33.04 21.59 -2.84
CA GLY A 207 -34.17 22.28 -3.46
C GLY A 207 -34.36 21.97 -4.96
N LYS A 208 -33.47 21.22 -5.60
CA LYS A 208 -33.69 20.64 -6.93
C LYS A 208 -34.28 19.22 -6.82
N PRO A 209 -35.00 18.74 -7.86
CA PRO A 209 -35.53 17.38 -7.88
C PRO A 209 -34.45 16.30 -7.75
N PHE A 210 -34.86 15.10 -7.31
CA PHE A 210 -33.98 13.93 -7.31
C PHE A 210 -33.49 13.62 -8.75
N PRO A 211 -32.22 13.20 -8.95
CA PRO A 211 -31.67 12.91 -10.27
C PRO A 211 -32.22 11.60 -10.89
N LYS A 212 -33.52 11.58 -11.22
CA LYS A 212 -34.28 10.41 -11.69
C LYS A 212 -33.65 9.73 -12.93
N GLN A 213 -33.10 10.51 -13.85
CA GLN A 213 -32.47 9.96 -15.05
C GLN A 213 -31.21 9.16 -14.72
N HIS A 214 -30.36 9.66 -13.81
CA HIS A 214 -29.17 8.95 -13.34
C HIS A 214 -29.58 7.66 -12.62
N ALA A 215 -30.57 7.74 -11.74
CA ALA A 215 -31.08 6.56 -11.02
C ALA A 215 -31.68 5.51 -11.97
N ALA A 216 -32.42 5.93 -13.00
CA ALA A 216 -32.97 5.01 -14.00
C ALA A 216 -31.85 4.30 -14.79
N ARG A 217 -30.80 5.03 -15.19
CA ARG A 217 -29.64 4.47 -15.88
C ARG A 217 -28.83 3.54 -14.98
N ALA A 218 -28.63 3.89 -13.71
CA ALA A 218 -27.97 3.03 -12.73
C ALA A 218 -28.76 1.72 -12.54
N LYS A 219 -30.09 1.84 -12.39
CA LYS A 219 -30.99 0.69 -12.29
C LYS A 219 -30.93 -0.22 -13.52
N GLN A 220 -30.89 0.34 -14.72
CA GLN A 220 -30.79 -0.40 -15.98
C GLN A 220 -29.57 -1.35 -16.00
N VAL A 221 -28.45 -0.93 -15.41
CA VAL A 221 -27.20 -1.72 -15.39
C VAL A 221 -26.97 -2.46 -14.07
N GLY A 222 -27.90 -2.37 -13.12
CA GLY A 222 -27.75 -2.98 -11.79
C GLY A 222 -26.71 -2.29 -10.89
N ALA A 223 -26.39 -1.03 -11.15
CA ALA A 223 -25.48 -0.23 -10.34
C ALA A 223 -26.22 0.57 -9.25
N ALA A 224 -25.47 1.00 -8.25
CA ALA A 224 -25.90 1.98 -7.27
C ALA A 224 -25.68 3.42 -7.79
N LEU A 225 -26.24 4.39 -7.08
CA LEU A 225 -26.03 5.82 -7.36
C LEU A 225 -25.34 6.49 -6.17
N GLN A 226 -24.21 7.15 -6.40
CA GLN A 226 -23.67 8.12 -5.45
C GLN A 226 -24.20 9.50 -5.83
N VAL A 227 -24.76 10.22 -4.86
CA VAL A 227 -25.26 11.59 -5.09
C VAL A 227 -24.46 12.57 -4.24
N GLY A 228 -23.70 13.44 -4.89
CA GLY A 228 -23.19 14.67 -4.28
C GLY A 228 -24.36 15.65 -4.14
N TRP A 229 -24.86 15.85 -2.92
CA TRP A 229 -26.03 16.69 -2.69
C TRP A 229 -25.66 17.99 -1.99
N GLU A 230 -25.65 19.07 -2.76
CA GLU A 230 -25.00 20.33 -2.39
C GLU A 230 -26.00 21.40 -1.93
N PRO A 231 -25.88 21.93 -0.71
CA PRO A 231 -26.68 23.06 -0.26
C PRO A 231 -26.11 24.39 -0.77
N ALA A 232 -26.13 24.58 -2.09
CA ALA A 232 -25.57 25.77 -2.76
C ALA A 232 -26.21 27.11 -2.31
N ASN A 233 -27.40 27.06 -1.72
CA ASN A 233 -28.08 28.21 -1.11
C ASN A 233 -27.87 28.30 0.41
N GLY A 234 -26.85 27.62 0.94
CA GLY A 234 -26.53 27.55 2.38
C GLY A 234 -27.33 26.50 3.15
N LEU A 235 -26.85 26.21 4.37
CA LEU A 235 -27.43 25.17 5.24
C LEU A 235 -28.88 25.47 5.69
N ASP A 236 -29.32 26.73 5.66
CA ASP A 236 -30.70 27.09 6.02
C ASP A 236 -31.73 26.62 4.99
N ALA A 237 -31.33 26.46 3.73
CA ALA A 237 -32.18 25.92 2.68
C ALA A 237 -32.47 24.41 2.85
N VAL A 238 -31.75 23.74 3.75
CA VAL A 238 -31.95 22.32 4.08
C VAL A 238 -33.04 22.23 5.14
N THR A 239 -34.29 22.13 4.68
CA THR A 239 -35.48 22.01 5.53
C THR A 239 -36.06 20.60 5.49
N ASP A 240 -36.82 20.23 6.52
CA ASP A 240 -37.47 18.91 6.63
C ASP A 240 -38.30 18.59 5.37
N ASP A 241 -39.15 19.50 4.91
CA ASP A 241 -39.99 19.32 3.72
C ASP A 241 -39.18 19.03 2.44
N VAL A 242 -38.10 19.78 2.23
CA VAL A 242 -37.23 19.60 1.05
C VAL A 242 -36.56 18.22 1.10
N VAL A 243 -36.09 17.82 2.27
CA VAL A 243 -35.42 16.52 2.44
C VAL A 243 -36.41 15.37 2.32
N ARG A 244 -37.60 15.46 2.93
CA ARG A 244 -38.65 14.43 2.81
C ARG A 244 -39.14 14.25 1.39
N GLN A 245 -39.32 15.34 0.65
CA GLN A 245 -39.72 15.25 -0.76
C GLN A 245 -38.66 14.53 -1.59
N TRP A 246 -37.37 14.85 -1.38
CA TRP A 246 -36.27 14.18 -2.04
C TRP A 246 -36.16 12.70 -1.64
N ALA A 247 -36.31 12.39 -0.35
CA ALA A 247 -36.22 11.03 0.19
C ALA A 247 -37.29 10.09 -0.41
N LYS A 248 -38.52 10.56 -0.60
CA LYS A 248 -39.59 9.78 -1.26
C LYS A 248 -39.19 9.36 -2.68
N GLU A 249 -38.55 10.24 -3.43
CA GLU A 249 -38.07 9.94 -4.79
C GLU A 249 -36.86 9.00 -4.76
N ALA A 250 -35.96 9.17 -3.80
CA ALA A 250 -34.82 8.28 -3.59
C ALA A 250 -35.26 6.85 -3.23
N LYS A 251 -36.30 6.69 -2.40
CA LYS A 251 -36.93 5.38 -2.14
C LYS A 251 -37.55 4.79 -3.39
N ALA A 252 -38.30 5.60 -4.14
CA ALA A 252 -38.97 5.16 -5.36
C ALA A 252 -37.99 4.70 -6.46
N ALA A 253 -36.74 5.19 -6.45
CA ALA A 253 -35.70 4.71 -7.36
C ALA A 253 -35.46 3.19 -7.24
N GLY A 254 -35.54 2.65 -6.01
CA GLY A 254 -35.41 1.22 -5.73
C GLY A 254 -34.02 0.65 -6.06
N ILE A 255 -32.98 1.46 -5.89
CA ILE A 255 -31.57 1.09 -6.00
C ILE A 255 -30.81 1.51 -4.74
N PRO A 256 -29.64 0.91 -4.42
CA PRO A 256 -28.77 1.44 -3.38
C PRO A 256 -28.30 2.86 -3.74
N ILE A 257 -28.34 3.76 -2.76
CA ILE A 257 -27.89 5.15 -2.93
C ILE A 257 -26.86 5.48 -1.86
N PHE A 258 -25.74 6.08 -2.25
CA PHE A 258 -24.76 6.67 -1.35
C PHE A 258 -24.96 8.19 -1.37
N LEU A 259 -25.56 8.74 -0.31
CA LEU A 259 -25.82 10.18 -0.22
C LEU A 259 -24.62 10.89 0.41
N ARG A 260 -23.81 11.50 -0.45
CA ARG A 260 -22.70 12.38 -0.09
C ARG A 260 -23.26 13.79 0.08
N TYR A 261 -23.88 14.03 1.23
CA TYR A 261 -24.51 15.30 1.57
C TYR A 261 -23.48 16.33 2.04
N ALA A 262 -23.52 17.52 1.45
CA ALA A 262 -22.71 18.68 1.84
C ALA A 262 -21.23 18.31 2.07
N SER A 263 -20.62 17.67 1.09
CA SER A 263 -19.20 17.26 1.16
C SER A 263 -18.25 18.45 1.20
N GLU A 264 -17.00 18.18 1.60
CA GLU A 264 -15.90 19.17 1.62
C GLU A 264 -16.15 20.39 2.50
N MET A 265 -17.07 20.27 3.45
CA MET A 265 -17.42 21.28 4.44
C MET A 265 -16.22 21.84 5.24
N ASN A 266 -15.11 21.11 5.27
CA ASN A 266 -13.86 21.51 5.93
C ASN A 266 -13.04 22.55 5.14
N GLY A 267 -13.31 22.73 3.84
CA GLY A 267 -12.68 23.73 2.98
C GLY A 267 -13.53 24.99 2.82
N ASP A 268 -12.88 26.16 2.65
CA ASP A 268 -13.56 27.47 2.57
C ASP A 268 -14.13 27.80 1.17
N TRP A 269 -13.96 26.90 0.20
CA TRP A 269 -14.50 27.02 -1.16
C TRP A 269 -15.99 26.67 -1.27
N VAL A 270 -16.60 26.09 -0.24
CA VAL A 270 -18.04 25.78 -0.21
C VAL A 270 -18.81 26.70 0.72
N VAL A 271 -20.04 27.06 0.34
CA VAL A 271 -20.88 28.00 1.11
C VAL A 271 -21.45 27.42 2.43
N TRP A 272 -21.27 26.11 2.65
CA TRP A 272 -21.65 25.41 3.88
C TRP A 272 -20.48 25.15 4.84
N HIS A 273 -19.35 25.83 4.63
CA HIS A 273 -18.23 25.92 5.55
C HIS A 273 -18.47 26.91 6.70
N GLY A 274 -17.71 26.75 7.79
CA GLY A 274 -17.50 27.76 8.84
C GLY A 274 -18.36 27.58 10.09
N ASP A 275 -19.41 26.76 10.03
CA ASP A 275 -20.31 26.46 11.16
C ASP A 275 -20.48 24.95 11.34
N PRO A 276 -19.54 24.29 12.05
CA PRO A 276 -19.59 22.84 12.23
C PRO A 276 -20.83 22.36 12.99
N GLN A 277 -21.32 23.12 13.97
CA GLN A 277 -22.49 22.71 14.73
C GLN A 277 -23.76 22.72 13.87
N LYS A 278 -23.97 23.79 13.10
CA LYS A 278 -25.10 23.86 12.17
C LYS A 278 -25.03 22.77 11.10
N TYR A 279 -23.83 22.49 10.59
CA TYR A 279 -23.61 21.37 9.68
C TYR A 279 -24.05 20.04 10.31
N ILE A 280 -23.59 19.76 11.52
CA ILE A 280 -23.92 18.54 12.27
C ILE A 280 -25.43 18.43 12.47
N ASP A 281 -26.11 19.50 12.89
CA ASP A 281 -27.56 19.50 13.13
C ASP A 281 -28.34 19.18 11.85
N LYS A 282 -27.92 19.76 10.71
CA LYS A 282 -28.54 19.45 9.40
C LYS A 282 -28.22 18.04 8.93
N PHE A 283 -27.01 17.55 9.13
CA PHE A 283 -26.64 16.18 8.78
C PHE A 283 -27.50 15.17 9.53
N LYS A 284 -27.71 15.37 10.85
CA LYS A 284 -28.56 14.52 11.68
C LYS A 284 -30.01 14.51 11.21
N MET A 285 -30.58 15.69 10.92
CA MET A 285 -31.92 15.81 10.34
C MET A 285 -32.04 15.03 9.01
N VAL A 286 -31.07 15.20 8.10
CA VAL A 286 -31.08 14.47 6.82
C VAL A 286 -30.99 12.97 7.05
N HIS A 287 -30.10 12.51 7.92
CA HIS A 287 -29.98 11.10 8.27
C HIS A 287 -31.31 10.54 8.80
N ASP A 288 -31.93 11.21 9.78
CA ASP A 288 -33.14 10.70 10.44
C ASP A 288 -34.30 10.57 9.45
N ILE A 289 -34.44 11.54 8.54
CA ILE A 289 -35.42 11.49 7.44
C ILE A 289 -35.10 10.34 6.48
N MET A 290 -33.83 10.13 6.09
CA MET A 290 -33.47 9.01 5.21
C MET A 290 -33.72 7.66 5.88
N ALA A 291 -33.44 7.53 7.19
CA ALA A 291 -33.71 6.32 7.94
C ALA A 291 -35.21 5.98 7.98
N GLU A 292 -36.07 7.00 8.11
CA GLU A 292 -37.53 6.85 8.11
C GLU A 292 -38.10 6.59 6.70
N GLU A 293 -37.73 7.44 5.74
CA GLU A 293 -38.41 7.55 4.44
C GLU A 293 -37.70 6.81 3.32
N ALA A 294 -36.38 6.59 3.40
CA ALA A 294 -35.56 6.05 2.31
C ALA A 294 -34.44 5.11 2.81
N PRO A 295 -34.77 3.94 3.39
CA PRO A 295 -33.79 3.03 3.99
C PRO A 295 -32.78 2.44 2.99
N ASN A 296 -33.02 2.59 1.68
CA ASN A 296 -32.08 2.26 0.61
C ASN A 296 -30.96 3.31 0.41
N VAL A 297 -30.94 4.37 1.21
CA VAL A 297 -29.90 5.41 1.21
C VAL A 297 -28.92 5.15 2.35
N ALA A 298 -27.62 5.11 2.02
CA ALA A 298 -26.52 5.15 2.96
C ALA A 298 -26.00 6.59 3.12
N MET A 299 -25.85 7.04 4.36
CA MET A 299 -25.33 8.38 4.64
C MET A 299 -23.80 8.40 4.59
N VAL A 300 -23.25 9.29 3.76
CA VAL A 300 -21.80 9.45 3.57
C VAL A 300 -21.36 10.82 4.11
N TRP A 301 -20.55 10.81 5.18
CA TRP A 301 -19.86 12.02 5.65
C TRP A 301 -18.51 12.12 4.94
N SER A 302 -18.30 13.17 4.15
CA SER A 302 -17.18 13.26 3.20
C SER A 302 -16.48 14.62 3.25
N PRO A 303 -15.45 14.81 4.11
CA PRO A 303 -14.54 15.94 3.98
C PRO A 303 -13.72 15.88 2.67
N GLY A 304 -13.07 16.99 2.30
CA GLY A 304 -11.94 16.99 1.36
C GLY A 304 -10.64 16.73 2.12
N ASP A 305 -9.64 16.06 1.51
CA ASP A 305 -8.37 15.68 2.15
C ASP A 305 -7.56 16.87 2.71
N VAL A 306 -7.81 18.06 2.17
CA VAL A 306 -7.27 19.34 2.64
C VAL A 306 -8.45 20.30 2.90
N PRO A 307 -8.39 21.19 3.91
CA PRO A 307 -7.49 21.15 5.06
C PRO A 307 -7.85 20.03 6.05
N MET A 308 -6.85 19.27 6.49
CA MET A 308 -7.05 18.13 7.39
C MET A 308 -7.45 18.52 8.82
N TYR A 309 -6.90 19.62 9.34
CA TYR A 309 -7.04 20.00 10.75
C TYR A 309 -8.46 20.38 11.19
N SER A 310 -9.35 20.73 10.25
CA SER A 310 -10.72 21.16 10.55
C SER A 310 -11.77 20.09 10.30
N MET A 311 -11.42 18.94 9.69
CA MET A 311 -12.36 17.91 9.28
C MET A 311 -13.19 17.38 10.46
N ASP A 312 -12.53 16.97 11.54
CA ASP A 312 -13.17 16.23 12.63
C ASP A 312 -14.21 17.06 13.39
N ALA A 313 -14.11 18.40 13.34
CA ALA A 313 -15.10 19.29 13.94
C ALA A 313 -16.49 19.16 13.31
N TYR A 314 -16.60 18.64 12.07
CA TYR A 314 -17.86 18.46 11.35
C TYR A 314 -18.43 17.04 11.48
N TYR A 315 -17.78 16.14 12.22
CA TYR A 315 -18.23 14.75 12.31
C TYR A 315 -19.54 14.63 13.12
N PRO A 316 -20.65 14.15 12.54
CA PRO A 316 -21.96 14.17 13.19
C PRO A 316 -22.17 13.06 14.22
N GLY A 317 -21.24 12.08 14.29
CA GLY A 317 -21.29 10.93 15.19
C GLY A 317 -21.64 9.62 14.49
N ASP A 318 -21.21 8.50 15.08
CA ASP A 318 -21.32 7.16 14.47
C ASP A 318 -22.74 6.74 14.11
N VAL A 319 -23.74 7.16 14.88
CA VAL A 319 -25.14 6.76 14.66
C VAL A 319 -25.65 7.33 13.33
N TYR A 320 -25.11 8.45 12.87
CA TYR A 320 -25.60 9.18 11.70
C TYR A 320 -24.82 8.88 10.42
N VAL A 321 -23.65 8.24 10.52
CA VAL A 321 -22.75 7.99 9.38
C VAL A 321 -22.72 6.51 9.05
N ASP A 322 -23.13 6.13 7.84
CA ASP A 322 -22.92 4.77 7.33
C ASP A 322 -21.49 4.61 6.79
N TRP A 323 -20.98 5.61 6.07
CA TRP A 323 -19.65 5.60 5.42
C TRP A 323 -18.87 6.89 5.66
N VAL A 324 -17.57 6.76 5.89
CA VAL A 324 -16.63 7.91 5.89
C VAL A 324 -16.06 8.07 4.49
N GLY A 325 -16.46 9.13 3.81
CA GLY A 325 -15.98 9.53 2.50
C GLY A 325 -14.74 10.44 2.59
N VAL A 326 -14.08 10.64 1.45
CA VAL A 326 -13.09 11.70 1.25
C VAL A 326 -13.03 12.11 -0.22
N SER A 327 -12.90 13.41 -0.48
CA SER A 327 -12.43 13.91 -1.77
C SER A 327 -10.91 14.01 -1.75
N MET A 328 -10.22 13.44 -2.73
CA MET A 328 -8.77 13.47 -2.77
C MET A 328 -8.27 13.42 -4.20
N TYR A 329 -7.55 14.45 -4.65
CA TYR A 329 -7.05 14.56 -6.03
C TYR A 329 -5.53 14.43 -6.10
N THR A 330 -5.02 13.80 -7.15
CA THR A 330 -3.58 13.57 -7.34
C THR A 330 -3.09 14.17 -8.65
N GLU A 331 -2.33 15.24 -8.53
CA GLU A 331 -1.74 16.00 -9.63
C GLU A 331 -0.42 16.64 -9.20
N PRO A 332 0.48 16.93 -10.16
CA PRO A 332 1.72 17.63 -9.86
C PRO A 332 1.50 19.11 -9.52
N TYR A 333 0.52 19.77 -10.13
CA TYR A 333 0.26 21.20 -9.94
C TYR A 333 -1.15 21.40 -9.41
N GLU A 334 -1.29 22.14 -8.31
CA GLU A 334 -2.61 22.52 -7.81
C GLU A 334 -3.43 23.18 -8.92
N ASN A 335 -4.65 22.68 -9.14
CA ASN A 335 -5.55 23.13 -10.20
C ASN A 335 -4.95 23.10 -11.62
N GLY A 336 -3.85 22.37 -11.84
CA GLY A 336 -3.14 22.35 -13.11
C GLY A 336 -2.49 23.70 -13.43
N ASP A 337 -1.96 24.43 -12.44
CA ASP A 337 -1.22 25.67 -12.65
C ASP A 337 0.14 25.60 -11.94
N PRO A 338 1.28 25.57 -12.65
CA PRO A 338 2.61 25.54 -12.04
C PRO A 338 2.94 26.75 -11.16
N GLN A 339 2.17 27.84 -11.24
CA GLN A 339 2.31 29.01 -10.37
C GLN A 339 1.58 28.84 -9.03
N GLN A 340 0.63 27.91 -8.95
CA GLN A 340 -0.04 27.55 -7.71
C GLN A 340 0.81 26.55 -6.90
N GLY A 341 0.36 26.18 -5.70
CA GLY A 341 1.07 25.25 -4.85
C GLY A 341 1.45 23.97 -5.59
N ASN A 342 2.66 23.48 -5.37
CA ASN A 342 3.05 22.17 -5.86
C ASN A 342 2.39 21.10 -4.99
N MET A 343 1.53 20.25 -5.58
CA MET A 343 0.91 19.10 -4.89
C MET A 343 1.71 17.80 -5.04
N GLN A 344 2.96 17.89 -5.50
CA GLN A 344 3.90 16.77 -5.56
C GLN A 344 4.32 16.33 -4.15
N ALA A 345 3.43 15.66 -3.45
CA ALA A 345 3.82 14.67 -2.47
C ALA A 345 4.52 13.51 -3.21
N THR A 346 5.56 12.95 -2.60
CA THR A 346 6.24 11.74 -3.11
C THR A 346 5.29 10.54 -3.17
N SER A 347 4.22 10.57 -2.38
CA SER A 347 3.10 9.63 -2.44
C SER A 347 1.78 10.24 -1.96
N PRO A 348 0.66 10.08 -2.70
CA PRO A 348 -0.67 10.50 -2.25
C PRO A 348 -1.29 9.54 -1.23
N VAL A 349 -0.74 8.33 -1.07
CA VAL A 349 -1.30 7.22 -0.27
C VAL A 349 -1.50 7.61 1.19
N GLU A 350 -0.61 8.42 1.75
CA GLU A 350 -0.55 8.76 3.18
C GLU A 350 -1.56 9.84 3.55
N ARG A 351 -2.15 10.55 2.57
CA ARG A 351 -3.22 11.53 2.83
C ARG A 351 -4.49 10.89 3.42
N LEU A 352 -4.66 9.57 3.26
CA LEU A 352 -5.74 8.82 3.88
C LEU A 352 -5.45 8.44 5.35
N ASP A 353 -4.20 8.53 5.82
CA ASP A 353 -3.80 7.97 7.12
C ASP A 353 -4.60 8.53 8.28
N HIS A 354 -4.89 9.84 8.30
CA HIS A 354 -5.67 10.47 9.38
C HIS A 354 -7.08 9.90 9.47
N LEU A 355 -7.83 9.91 8.37
CA LEU A 355 -9.18 9.37 8.31
C LEU A 355 -9.20 7.86 8.61
N TYR A 356 -8.23 7.13 8.06
CA TYR A 356 -8.14 5.69 8.28
C TYR A 356 -7.92 5.39 9.77
N LYS A 357 -6.90 5.99 10.40
CA LYS A 357 -6.60 5.77 11.82
C LYS A 357 -7.73 6.20 12.75
N THR A 358 -8.49 7.24 12.37
CA THR A 358 -9.57 7.80 13.21
C THR A 358 -10.88 7.03 13.11
N TYR A 359 -11.23 6.51 11.92
CA TYR A 359 -12.57 5.99 11.65
C TYR A 359 -12.64 4.52 11.22
N ALA A 360 -11.55 3.94 10.68
CA ALA A 360 -11.58 2.62 10.03
C ALA A 360 -12.02 1.46 10.95
N ASP A 361 -11.76 1.60 12.25
CA ASP A 361 -12.20 0.64 13.28
C ASP A 361 -13.72 0.48 13.36
N ARG A 362 -14.48 1.53 12.98
CA ARG A 362 -15.92 1.64 13.22
C ARG A 362 -16.72 1.81 11.95
N LYS A 363 -16.13 2.40 10.90
CA LYS A 363 -16.79 2.74 9.64
C LYS A 363 -15.99 2.26 8.44
N PRO A 364 -16.64 1.79 7.36
CA PRO A 364 -15.96 1.65 6.08
C PRO A 364 -15.59 3.02 5.54
N LEU A 365 -14.44 3.09 4.87
CA LEU A 365 -14.01 4.28 4.15
C LEU A 365 -14.36 4.15 2.67
N MET A 366 -14.66 5.28 2.04
CA MET A 366 -14.68 5.43 0.59
C MET A 366 -13.88 6.65 0.18
N ILE A 367 -13.10 6.53 -0.89
CA ILE A 367 -12.66 7.71 -1.64
C ILE A 367 -13.84 8.06 -2.54
N SER A 368 -14.70 8.92 -2.03
CA SER A 368 -15.97 9.28 -2.67
C SER A 368 -15.79 10.15 -3.91
N GLU A 369 -14.62 10.76 -4.07
CA GLU A 369 -14.26 11.49 -5.27
C GLU A 369 -12.73 11.54 -5.38
N THR A 370 -12.18 11.11 -6.51
CA THR A 370 -10.73 11.19 -6.74
C THR A 370 -10.42 11.14 -8.21
N ALA A 371 -9.29 11.71 -8.60
CA ALA A 371 -8.71 11.42 -9.87
C ALA A 371 -7.18 11.52 -9.84
N VAL A 372 -6.54 10.92 -10.85
CA VAL A 372 -5.11 11.01 -11.08
C VAL A 372 -4.90 11.72 -12.40
N SER A 373 -4.34 12.92 -12.35
CA SER A 373 -4.08 13.70 -13.56
C SER A 373 -2.93 13.05 -14.35
N HIS A 374 -3.02 13.09 -15.67
CA HIS A 374 -1.93 12.66 -16.58
C HIS A 374 -1.45 13.79 -17.49
N TYR A 375 -2.13 14.93 -17.44
CA TYR A 375 -1.88 16.11 -18.25
C TYR A 375 -2.46 17.36 -17.60
N ALA A 376 -1.81 18.50 -17.76
CA ALA A 376 -2.33 19.80 -17.35
C ALA A 376 -2.47 20.72 -18.58
N ASN A 377 -3.69 21.22 -18.82
CA ASN A 377 -4.04 22.17 -19.88
C ASN A 377 -3.35 23.54 -19.72
N LEU A 378 -2.77 23.79 -18.55
CA LEU A 378 -1.80 24.84 -18.28
C LEU A 378 -0.62 24.19 -17.53
N PRO A 379 0.61 24.20 -18.04
CA PRO A 379 1.10 24.91 -19.21
C PRO A 379 0.95 24.13 -20.53
N GLN A 380 0.11 23.08 -20.60
CA GLN A 380 0.04 22.09 -21.69
C GLN A 380 1.13 21.00 -21.60
N GLU A 381 1.28 20.41 -20.42
CA GLU A 381 2.31 19.43 -20.11
C GLU A 381 1.71 18.06 -19.79
N SER A 382 2.31 16.98 -20.33
CA SER A 382 2.00 15.61 -19.92
C SER A 382 2.93 15.13 -18.81
N PHE A 383 2.36 14.37 -17.89
CA PHE A 383 3.08 13.69 -16.81
C PHE A 383 2.57 12.25 -16.69
N THR A 384 2.48 11.57 -17.83
CA THR A 384 1.98 10.19 -17.94
C THR A 384 2.67 9.24 -16.95
N ASP A 385 3.99 9.29 -16.78
CA ASP A 385 4.70 8.41 -15.84
C ASP A 385 4.25 8.62 -14.38
N TYR A 386 4.01 9.89 -14.00
CA TYR A 386 3.43 10.23 -12.69
C TYR A 386 2.01 9.69 -12.57
N GLY A 387 1.21 9.85 -13.62
CA GLY A 387 -0.15 9.32 -13.70
C GLY A 387 -0.19 7.81 -13.53
N LEU A 388 0.66 7.06 -14.25
CA LEU A 388 0.73 5.60 -14.19
C LEU A 388 1.13 5.11 -12.79
N LEU A 389 2.13 5.75 -12.17
CA LEU A 389 2.58 5.40 -10.83
C LEU A 389 1.46 5.60 -9.82
N ASN A 390 0.77 6.74 -9.88
CA ASN A 390 -0.26 7.06 -8.91
C ASN A 390 -1.59 6.35 -9.19
N LEU A 391 -1.86 5.95 -10.43
CA LEU A 391 -2.99 5.09 -10.77
C LEU A 391 -2.79 3.68 -10.20
N GLN A 392 -1.58 3.12 -10.31
CA GLN A 392 -1.26 1.87 -9.63
C GLN A 392 -1.36 2.01 -8.11
N ARG A 393 -0.86 3.10 -7.52
CA ARG A 393 -0.99 3.34 -6.08
C ARG A 393 -2.45 3.41 -5.64
N LEU A 394 -3.30 4.10 -6.38
CA LEU A 394 -4.71 4.27 -6.06
C LEU A 394 -5.48 2.94 -6.08
N TYR A 395 -5.20 2.09 -7.06
CA TYR A 395 -5.97 0.86 -7.28
C TYR A 395 -5.31 -0.36 -6.64
N GLU A 396 -4.00 -0.60 -6.76
CA GLU A 396 -3.37 -1.74 -6.08
C GLU A 396 -2.91 -1.41 -4.66
N VAL A 397 -2.14 -0.35 -4.44
CA VAL A 397 -1.51 -0.12 -3.11
C VAL A 397 -2.52 0.28 -2.04
N MET A 398 -3.34 1.31 -2.29
CA MET A 398 -4.24 1.84 -1.27
C MET A 398 -5.23 0.79 -0.74
N PRO A 399 -5.88 -0.04 -1.57
CA PRO A 399 -6.82 -1.04 -1.06
C PRO A 399 -6.16 -2.14 -0.23
N PHE A 400 -4.87 -2.42 -0.45
CA PHE A 400 -4.12 -3.43 0.31
C PHE A 400 -3.53 -2.84 1.61
N LYS A 401 -3.07 -1.58 1.57
CA LYS A 401 -2.62 -0.84 2.75
C LYS A 401 -3.77 -0.52 3.70
N TYR A 402 -4.95 -0.27 3.14
CA TYR A 402 -6.14 0.15 3.87
C TYR A 402 -7.32 -0.82 3.63
N PRO A 403 -7.35 -2.03 4.24
CA PRO A 403 -8.43 -3.01 4.01
C PRO A 403 -9.86 -2.54 4.36
N ARG A 404 -9.98 -1.45 5.13
CA ARG A 404 -11.26 -0.77 5.44
C ARG A 404 -11.66 0.29 4.40
N LEU A 405 -10.82 0.57 3.41
CA LEU A 405 -11.19 1.30 2.19
C LEU A 405 -11.97 0.35 1.27
N LYS A 406 -13.28 0.62 1.11
CA LYS A 406 -14.22 -0.30 0.45
C LYS A 406 -14.82 0.27 -0.83
N SER A 407 -14.52 1.51 -1.19
CA SER A 407 -14.95 2.09 -2.47
C SER A 407 -14.01 3.19 -2.95
N ILE A 408 -13.82 3.27 -4.27
CA ILE A 408 -13.14 4.38 -4.96
C ILE A 408 -14.05 4.86 -6.09
N THR A 409 -14.36 6.16 -6.10
CA THR A 409 -15.16 6.80 -7.15
C THR A 409 -14.28 7.74 -7.97
N TYR A 410 -13.95 7.34 -9.20
CA TYR A 410 -13.05 8.10 -10.07
C TYR A 410 -13.77 9.25 -10.79
N PHE A 411 -13.21 10.46 -10.72
CA PHE A 411 -13.74 11.67 -11.33
C PHE A 411 -13.20 11.82 -12.77
N ASN A 412 -13.85 11.12 -13.71
CA ASN A 412 -13.33 10.92 -15.06
C ASN A 412 -13.66 12.08 -15.99
N VAL A 413 -12.87 13.16 -15.94
CA VAL A 413 -13.15 14.40 -16.67
C VAL A 413 -11.87 15.05 -17.22
N ASN A 414 -12.01 15.81 -18.30
CA ASN A 414 -10.99 16.79 -18.69
C ASN A 414 -11.45 18.17 -18.20
N LEU A 415 -10.76 18.74 -17.20
CA LEU A 415 -11.01 20.11 -16.72
C LEU A 415 -10.18 21.09 -17.55
N ASP A 416 -10.88 21.88 -18.34
CA ASP A 416 -10.32 23.06 -19.02
C ASP A 416 -11.17 24.29 -18.68
N MET A 417 -11.21 24.65 -17.41
CA MET A 417 -11.98 25.80 -16.92
C MET A 417 -11.06 26.79 -16.19
N LYS A 418 -11.57 27.95 -15.79
CA LYS A 418 -10.75 28.98 -15.15
C LYS A 418 -10.20 28.50 -13.80
N GLU A 419 -10.97 27.67 -13.12
CA GLU A 419 -10.76 27.20 -11.75
C GLU A 419 -9.85 25.95 -11.69
N SER A 420 -9.80 25.15 -12.76
CA SER A 420 -8.93 23.98 -12.85
C SER A 420 -8.63 23.59 -14.30
N LYS A 421 -7.38 23.18 -14.51
CA LYS A 421 -6.77 22.85 -15.80
C LYS A 421 -6.26 21.41 -15.88
N ASN A 422 -6.57 20.55 -14.91
CA ASN A 422 -6.12 19.16 -14.93
C ASN A 422 -6.97 18.27 -15.86
N ASN A 423 -6.32 17.38 -16.61
CA ASN A 423 -6.98 16.34 -17.38
C ASN A 423 -6.90 14.99 -16.66
N TYR A 424 -8.04 14.54 -16.17
CA TYR A 424 -8.25 13.27 -15.49
C TYR A 424 -8.90 12.21 -16.38
N LEU A 425 -9.34 12.57 -17.58
CA LEU A 425 -10.10 11.70 -18.48
C LEU A 425 -9.19 10.55 -18.92
N LEU A 426 -9.45 9.35 -18.43
CA LEU A 426 -8.60 8.18 -18.65
C LEU A 426 -8.42 7.86 -20.13
N ARG A 427 -9.44 8.14 -20.94
CA ARG A 427 -9.47 7.88 -22.38
C ARG A 427 -8.65 8.85 -23.21
N ASP A 428 -8.27 10.00 -22.68
CA ASP A 428 -7.39 10.95 -23.38
C ASP A 428 -5.93 10.47 -23.38
N ASN A 429 -5.63 9.38 -22.67
CA ASN A 429 -4.28 8.80 -22.58
C ASN A 429 -4.33 7.26 -22.65
N GLU A 430 -3.80 6.69 -23.74
CA GLU A 430 -3.87 5.24 -23.98
C GLU A 430 -3.18 4.41 -22.89
N ALA A 431 -2.05 4.88 -22.36
CA ALA A 431 -1.32 4.18 -21.31
C ALA A 431 -2.12 4.15 -20.00
N MET A 432 -2.74 5.28 -19.63
CA MET A 432 -3.61 5.38 -18.46
C MET A 432 -4.83 4.46 -18.60
N LEU A 433 -5.52 4.49 -19.75
CA LEU A 433 -6.68 3.63 -20.00
C LEU A 433 -6.33 2.15 -19.94
N LYS A 434 -5.21 1.76 -20.56
CA LYS A 434 -4.72 0.36 -20.56
C LYS A 434 -4.43 -0.10 -19.14
N LEU A 435 -3.69 0.71 -18.37
CA LEU A 435 -3.36 0.39 -16.99
C LEU A 435 -4.62 0.30 -16.12
N TYR A 436 -5.54 1.26 -16.25
CA TYR A 436 -6.82 1.24 -15.54
C TYR A 436 -7.59 -0.06 -15.76
N LYS A 437 -7.79 -0.45 -17.03
CA LYS A 437 -8.45 -1.71 -17.43
C LYS A 437 -7.81 -2.93 -16.78
N GLN A 438 -6.47 -2.98 -16.81
CA GLN A 438 -5.72 -4.07 -16.20
C GLN A 438 -5.94 -4.13 -14.69
N LEU A 439 -5.82 -2.98 -13.99
CA LEU A 439 -5.94 -2.92 -12.54
C LEU A 439 -7.33 -3.37 -12.07
N ILE A 440 -8.40 -2.83 -12.66
CA ILE A 440 -9.77 -3.14 -12.20
C ILE A 440 -10.27 -4.53 -12.63
N SER A 441 -9.56 -5.23 -13.51
CA SER A 441 -9.97 -6.56 -14.00
C SER A 441 -10.06 -7.61 -12.89
N SER A 442 -9.27 -7.46 -11.83
CA SER A 442 -9.26 -8.36 -10.66
C SER A 442 -10.67 -8.53 -10.05
N PRO A 443 -11.09 -9.75 -9.67
CA PRO A 443 -12.33 -9.99 -8.92
C PRO A 443 -12.38 -9.26 -7.57
N TYR A 444 -11.24 -8.79 -7.06
CA TYR A 444 -11.17 -7.91 -5.88
C TYR A 444 -12.02 -6.65 -6.03
N TYR A 445 -12.15 -6.15 -7.26
CA TYR A 445 -13.02 -5.02 -7.58
C TYR A 445 -14.41 -5.51 -7.93
N LEU A 446 -15.35 -5.15 -7.06
CA LEU A 446 -16.74 -5.54 -7.11
C LEU A 446 -17.51 -4.60 -8.05
N SER A 447 -18.30 -5.20 -8.95
CA SER A 447 -19.11 -4.47 -9.94
C SER A 447 -20.56 -4.28 -9.54
N LYS A 448 -20.94 -4.68 -8.33
CA LYS A 448 -22.31 -4.59 -7.81
C LYS A 448 -22.28 -4.32 -6.31
N VAL A 449 -23.13 -3.42 -5.85
CA VAL A 449 -23.27 -3.08 -4.42
C VAL A 449 -24.22 -4.07 -3.76
N GLU A 450 -23.69 -4.86 -2.82
CA GLU A 450 -24.46 -5.84 -2.04
C GLU A 450 -23.90 -5.93 -0.61
N GLN A 451 -24.79 -6.11 0.38
CA GLN A 451 -24.37 -6.27 1.76
C GLN A 451 -23.51 -7.53 1.92
N GLY A 452 -22.30 -7.38 2.48
CA GLY A 452 -21.41 -8.52 2.70
C GLY A 452 -20.83 -9.12 1.41
N ALA A 453 -20.83 -8.36 0.30
CA ALA A 453 -20.21 -8.78 -0.95
C ALA A 453 -18.72 -9.13 -0.76
N LYS A 454 -18.22 -10.01 -1.63
CA LYS A 454 -16.82 -10.43 -1.65
C LYS A 454 -16.36 -10.87 -3.04
N PRO A 455 -15.05 -10.85 -3.31
CA PRO A 455 -14.48 -11.35 -4.56
C PRO A 455 -14.85 -12.82 -4.82
N SER A 456 -15.17 -13.13 -6.07
CA SER A 456 -15.64 -14.47 -6.48
C SER A 456 -14.56 -15.56 -6.43
N ASP A 457 -13.29 -15.17 -6.52
CA ASP A 457 -12.13 -16.05 -6.41
C ASP A 457 -11.63 -16.22 -4.96
N HIS A 458 -12.27 -15.51 -4.02
CA HIS A 458 -11.86 -15.41 -2.62
C HIS A 458 -10.41 -14.96 -2.41
N ALA A 459 -9.83 -14.27 -3.39
CA ALA A 459 -8.46 -13.81 -3.33
C ALA A 459 -8.37 -12.35 -2.85
N GLY A 460 -7.19 -12.00 -2.34
CA GLY A 460 -6.85 -10.65 -1.92
C GLY A 460 -5.36 -10.57 -1.62
N PHE A 461 -4.97 -9.51 -0.91
CA PHE A 461 -3.57 -9.26 -0.58
C PHE A 461 -3.42 -9.00 0.91
N VAL A 462 -2.28 -9.39 1.45
CA VAL A 462 -1.87 -9.14 2.85
C VAL A 462 -0.48 -8.50 2.86
N PRO A 463 -0.20 -7.61 3.82
CA PRO A 463 1.13 -7.03 3.96
C PRO A 463 2.17 -8.11 4.28
N MET A 464 3.34 -8.02 3.65
CA MET A 464 4.43 -8.94 3.92
C MET A 464 5.06 -8.64 5.28
N GLY A 465 5.12 -9.66 6.14
CA GLY A 465 5.65 -9.61 7.50
C GLY A 465 6.86 -10.53 7.71
N LYS A 466 6.92 -11.18 8.87
CA LYS A 466 7.95 -12.19 9.19
C LYS A 466 7.63 -13.58 8.62
N ASP A 467 6.35 -13.86 8.39
CA ASP A 467 5.87 -15.18 7.97
C ASP A 467 5.12 -15.04 6.64
N ASN A 468 5.85 -14.98 5.53
CA ASN A 468 5.26 -14.88 4.19
C ASN A 468 5.36 -16.23 3.49
N ALA A 469 4.23 -16.72 3.01
CA ALA A 469 4.16 -18.06 2.46
C ALA A 469 3.40 -18.07 1.13
N VAL A 470 4.00 -18.69 0.11
CA VAL A 470 3.43 -18.80 -1.23
C VAL A 470 2.99 -20.25 -1.45
N ALA A 471 1.69 -20.45 -1.71
CA ALA A 471 1.14 -21.73 -2.12
C ALA A 471 0.94 -21.71 -3.64
N ARG A 472 1.52 -22.67 -4.37
CA ARG A 472 1.52 -22.75 -5.85
C ARG A 472 2.19 -21.56 -6.53
N ALA A 473 1.51 -20.42 -6.54
CA ALA A 473 2.01 -19.16 -7.06
C ALA A 473 1.35 -17.98 -6.31
N GLY A 474 2.01 -16.83 -6.30
CA GLY A 474 1.50 -15.63 -5.65
C GLY A 474 2.05 -14.36 -6.30
N LYS A 475 1.21 -13.34 -6.41
CA LYS A 475 1.61 -12.02 -6.92
C LYS A 475 2.16 -11.16 -5.78
N LEU A 476 3.37 -10.67 -5.94
CA LEU A 476 3.99 -9.69 -5.04
C LEU A 476 3.78 -8.29 -5.62
N ILE A 477 3.18 -7.39 -4.84
CA ILE A 477 2.94 -5.99 -5.19
C ILE A 477 3.74 -5.10 -4.22
N PRO A 478 4.67 -4.29 -4.71
CA PRO A 478 5.43 -3.37 -3.88
C PRO A 478 4.66 -2.05 -3.65
N PHE A 479 4.84 -1.45 -2.48
CA PHE A 479 4.62 -0.02 -2.28
C PHE A 479 5.95 0.65 -2.03
N VAL A 480 6.34 1.54 -2.95
CA VAL A 480 7.59 2.27 -2.86
C VAL A 480 7.33 3.77 -2.89
N LYS A 481 7.91 4.46 -1.91
CA LYS A 481 8.03 5.91 -1.82
C LYS A 481 9.51 6.23 -1.68
N ILE A 482 9.98 7.18 -2.45
CA ILE A 482 11.34 7.73 -2.35
C ILE A 482 11.22 9.27 -2.35
N PRO A 483 12.25 10.00 -1.88
CA PRO A 483 12.23 11.47 -1.92
C PRO A 483 11.98 12.06 -3.32
N ASP A 484 12.31 11.32 -4.38
CA ASP A 484 12.00 11.69 -5.76
C ASP A 484 10.53 11.37 -6.12
N ILE A 485 9.91 12.24 -6.90
CA ILE A 485 8.53 12.04 -7.40
C ILE A 485 8.41 10.87 -8.39
N TYR A 486 9.54 10.42 -8.95
CA TYR A 486 9.61 9.33 -9.91
C TYR A 486 10.56 8.23 -9.44
N ILE A 487 10.11 6.98 -9.60
CA ILE A 487 10.96 5.80 -9.49
C ILE A 487 11.72 5.64 -10.82
N GLY A 488 13.03 5.41 -10.75
CA GLY A 488 13.86 5.09 -11.92
C GLY A 488 13.79 3.61 -12.27
N LYS A 489 14.06 2.75 -11.29
CA LYS A 489 13.84 1.30 -11.41
C LYS A 489 13.60 0.65 -10.04
N LEU A 490 12.95 -0.51 -10.09
CA LEU A 490 12.78 -1.43 -8.98
C LEU A 490 13.36 -2.79 -9.37
N GLU A 491 14.22 -3.33 -8.52
CA GLU A 491 14.84 -4.64 -8.69
C GLU A 491 14.36 -5.59 -7.60
N TYR A 492 14.11 -6.84 -8.00
CA TYR A 492 13.63 -7.90 -7.14
C TYR A 492 14.69 -8.99 -7.09
N TYR A 493 15.15 -9.35 -5.91
CA TYR A 493 16.15 -10.40 -5.72
C TYR A 493 15.60 -11.51 -4.85
N LEU A 494 15.83 -12.76 -5.22
CA LEU A 494 15.57 -13.92 -4.38
C LEU A 494 16.91 -14.54 -3.97
N ASN A 495 17.19 -14.54 -2.67
CA ASN A 495 18.45 -15.05 -2.12
C ASN A 495 19.69 -14.44 -2.80
N GLY A 496 19.62 -13.13 -3.10
CA GLY A 496 20.68 -12.37 -3.78
C GLY A 496 20.73 -12.54 -5.31
N THR A 497 19.91 -13.41 -5.90
CA THR A 497 19.80 -13.55 -7.36
C THR A 497 18.72 -12.64 -7.91
N LEU A 498 19.06 -11.81 -8.90
CA LEU A 498 18.12 -10.90 -9.55
C LEU A 498 17.04 -11.69 -10.29
N LEU A 499 15.78 -11.52 -9.91
CA LEU A 499 14.62 -12.07 -10.58
C LEU A 499 14.12 -11.16 -11.71
N ALA A 500 14.00 -9.86 -11.43
CA ALA A 500 13.42 -8.90 -12.36
C ALA A 500 13.91 -7.47 -12.09
N THR A 501 13.93 -6.67 -13.16
CA THR A 501 14.09 -5.22 -13.11
C THR A 501 12.90 -4.58 -13.81
N GLN A 502 12.21 -3.66 -13.15
CA GLN A 502 11.08 -2.92 -13.69
C GLN A 502 11.36 -1.43 -13.65
N THR A 503 11.07 -0.71 -14.73
CA THR A 503 11.30 0.74 -14.86
C THR A 503 10.02 1.55 -14.96
N ALA A 504 8.87 0.88 -15.08
CA ALA A 504 7.56 1.51 -15.20
C ALA A 504 6.46 0.65 -14.55
N PRO A 505 5.37 1.29 -14.08
CA PRO A 505 4.18 0.59 -13.60
C PRO A 505 3.49 -0.27 -14.69
N PRO A 506 2.73 -1.31 -14.30
CA PRO A 506 2.51 -1.73 -12.91
C PRO A 506 3.72 -2.49 -12.36
N PHE A 507 4.22 -2.07 -11.20
CA PHE A 507 5.25 -2.78 -10.45
C PHE A 507 4.67 -4.01 -9.76
N GLY A 508 5.39 -5.12 -9.82
CA GLY A 508 5.05 -6.36 -9.14
C GLY A 508 5.48 -7.58 -9.95
N ILE A 509 5.67 -8.71 -9.27
CA ILE A 509 6.13 -9.96 -9.91
C ILE A 509 5.27 -11.13 -9.47
N ASP A 510 5.15 -12.12 -10.35
CA ASP A 510 4.61 -13.42 -9.98
C ASP A 510 5.75 -14.28 -9.41
N LEU A 511 5.44 -14.95 -8.30
CA LEU A 511 6.33 -15.89 -7.64
C LEU A 511 5.72 -17.27 -7.72
N VAL A 512 6.52 -18.29 -8.05
CA VAL A 512 6.11 -19.69 -8.02
C VAL A 512 6.75 -20.40 -6.84
N ALA A 513 5.97 -21.24 -6.15
CA ALA A 513 6.39 -21.89 -4.91
C ALA A 513 7.66 -22.74 -5.09
N GLY A 514 7.80 -23.42 -6.23
CA GLY A 514 8.97 -24.24 -6.55
C GLY A 514 10.28 -23.49 -6.68
N ALA A 515 10.22 -22.18 -6.96
CA ALA A 515 11.40 -21.33 -7.00
C ALA A 515 11.79 -20.78 -5.62
N ILE A 516 11.01 -21.05 -4.56
CA ILE A 516 11.21 -20.51 -3.21
C ILE A 516 11.59 -21.64 -2.25
N PRO A 517 12.90 -21.94 -2.09
CA PRO A 517 13.38 -22.83 -1.04
C PRO A 517 13.02 -22.34 0.36
N GLU A 518 13.02 -23.25 1.32
CA GLU A 518 12.89 -22.90 2.75
C GLU A 518 13.99 -21.92 3.17
N GLY A 519 13.64 -20.94 4.02
CA GLY A 519 14.58 -19.90 4.48
C GLY A 519 14.88 -18.82 3.45
N SER A 520 14.13 -18.76 2.34
CA SER A 520 14.37 -17.75 1.30
C SER A 520 14.06 -16.32 1.77
N VAL A 521 14.67 -15.37 1.08
CA VAL A 521 14.49 -13.94 1.30
C VAL A 521 14.29 -13.25 -0.04
N ILE A 522 13.23 -12.46 -0.16
CA ILE A 522 13.02 -11.54 -1.27
C ILE A 522 13.51 -10.14 -0.87
N GLU A 523 14.41 -9.54 -1.64
CA GLU A 523 14.84 -8.15 -1.49
C GLU A 523 14.26 -7.28 -2.61
N LEU A 524 13.69 -6.14 -2.22
CA LEU A 524 13.30 -5.08 -3.13
C LEU A 524 14.33 -3.94 -3.04
N ALA A 525 14.91 -3.54 -4.17
CA ALA A 525 15.85 -2.42 -4.24
C ALA A 525 15.33 -1.35 -5.20
N VAL A 526 15.18 -0.12 -4.71
CA VAL A 526 14.69 1.02 -5.50
C VAL A 526 15.81 1.98 -5.84
N TYR A 527 15.75 2.50 -7.06
CA TYR A 527 16.67 3.51 -7.57
C TYR A 527 15.90 4.69 -8.13
N ASN A 528 16.44 5.90 -7.94
CA ASN A 528 15.91 7.10 -8.58
C ASN A 528 16.29 7.16 -10.07
N ARG A 529 15.79 8.16 -10.80
CA ARG A 529 16.08 8.36 -12.23
C ARG A 529 17.55 8.66 -12.54
N ALA A 530 18.32 9.10 -11.55
CA ALA A 530 19.77 9.27 -11.69
C ALA A 530 20.55 7.95 -11.54
N GLY A 531 19.87 6.83 -11.29
CA GLY A 531 20.48 5.52 -11.11
C GLY A 531 21.07 5.29 -9.72
N GLN A 532 20.82 6.18 -8.76
CA GLN A 532 21.28 6.05 -7.38
C GLN A 532 20.31 5.17 -6.60
N LYS A 533 20.82 4.24 -5.79
CA LYS A 533 20.00 3.40 -4.91
C LYS A 533 19.40 4.28 -3.81
N SER A 534 18.08 4.41 -3.80
CA SER A 534 17.34 5.20 -2.80
C SER A 534 17.02 4.38 -1.53
N GLY A 535 17.05 3.06 -1.63
CA GLY A 535 16.87 2.14 -0.50
C GLY A 535 16.68 0.68 -0.93
N SER A 536 16.67 -0.22 0.04
CA SER A 536 16.20 -1.59 -0.14
C SER A 536 15.56 -2.14 1.12
N ARG A 537 14.71 -3.16 0.97
CA ARG A 537 14.15 -3.92 2.10
C ARG A 537 14.01 -5.38 1.73
N SER A 538 14.31 -6.24 2.70
CA SER A 538 14.21 -7.68 2.59
C SER A 538 13.02 -8.22 3.37
N PHE A 539 12.35 -9.23 2.82
CA PHE A 539 11.25 -9.94 3.44
C PHE A 539 11.55 -11.44 3.44
N PRO A 540 11.47 -12.13 4.58
CA PRO A 540 11.54 -13.59 4.60
C PRO A 540 10.36 -14.16 3.82
N ILE A 541 10.58 -15.21 3.04
CA ILE A 541 9.54 -15.85 2.23
C ILE A 541 9.81 -17.36 2.15
N THR A 542 8.74 -18.14 2.18
CA THR A 542 8.83 -19.60 2.06
C THR A 542 7.73 -20.13 1.14
N SER A 543 7.90 -21.35 0.64
CA SER A 543 6.87 -22.06 -0.09
C SER A 543 5.99 -22.90 0.83
N ARG A 544 4.74 -23.09 0.44
CA ARG A 544 3.82 -24.06 1.06
C ARG A 544 3.52 -25.18 0.08
N ILE A 545 3.58 -26.40 0.59
CA ILE A 545 3.14 -27.57 -0.14
C ILE A 545 1.61 -27.54 -0.24
N SER A 546 1.12 -27.69 -1.46
CA SER A 546 -0.32 -27.77 -1.76
C SER A 546 -0.71 -29.22 -2.08
N VAL A 547 -1.99 -29.55 -1.92
CA VAL A 547 -2.51 -30.86 -2.33
C VAL A 547 -3.79 -30.68 -3.13
N ASP A 548 -3.88 -31.42 -4.22
CA ASP A 548 -5.02 -31.52 -5.12
C ASP A 548 -5.54 -32.96 -5.13
N VAL A 549 -6.86 -33.13 -5.05
CA VAL A 549 -7.55 -34.42 -5.24
C VAL A 549 -8.57 -34.25 -6.36
N ASP A 550 -8.36 -34.98 -7.46
CA ASP A 550 -9.21 -34.94 -8.66
C ASP A 550 -9.43 -33.53 -9.25
N GLY A 551 -8.39 -32.70 -9.25
CA GLY A 551 -8.44 -31.32 -9.74
C GLY A 551 -9.06 -30.33 -8.75
N LYS A 552 -9.27 -30.73 -7.49
CA LYS A 552 -9.78 -29.87 -6.43
C LYS A 552 -8.73 -29.67 -5.34
N ASP A 553 -8.46 -28.41 -5.01
CA ASP A 553 -7.61 -28.03 -3.88
C ASP A 553 -8.17 -28.54 -2.54
N VAL A 554 -7.30 -29.17 -1.76
CA VAL A 554 -7.61 -29.60 -0.39
C VAL A 554 -7.09 -28.56 0.60
N ARG A 555 -7.99 -28.05 1.44
CA ARG A 555 -7.63 -27.13 2.54
C ARG A 555 -7.34 -27.90 3.81
N PHE A 556 -6.31 -27.47 4.54
CA PHE A 556 -5.87 -28.11 5.77
C PHE A 556 -5.83 -27.13 6.93
N GLU A 557 -6.24 -27.60 8.11
CA GLU A 557 -5.95 -26.91 9.37
C GLU A 557 -4.46 -27.01 9.71
N GLN A 558 -3.87 -28.20 9.58
CA GLN A 558 -2.43 -28.44 9.61
C GLN A 558 -1.89 -28.62 8.18
N PRO A 559 -1.13 -27.66 7.63
CA PRO A 559 -0.55 -27.79 6.29
C PRO A 559 0.36 -29.02 6.17
N PRO A 560 0.54 -29.57 4.94
CA PRO A 560 1.57 -30.56 4.68
C PRO A 560 2.96 -30.05 5.05
N VAL A 561 3.84 -30.96 5.45
CA VAL A 561 5.20 -30.65 5.90
C VAL A 561 6.20 -31.51 5.16
N LEU A 562 7.37 -30.95 4.88
CA LEU A 562 8.52 -31.69 4.36
C LEU A 562 9.38 -32.13 5.54
N ILE A 563 9.47 -33.43 5.81
CA ILE A 563 10.33 -33.98 6.86
C ILE A 563 11.25 -35.01 6.22
N GLU A 564 12.57 -34.80 6.38
CA GLU A 564 13.60 -35.71 5.87
C GLU A 564 13.47 -36.04 4.36
N GLY A 565 12.96 -35.08 3.58
CA GLY A 565 12.73 -35.24 2.13
C GLY A 565 11.40 -35.90 1.75
N SER A 566 10.60 -36.34 2.73
CA SER A 566 9.25 -36.87 2.51
C SER A 566 8.18 -35.83 2.82
N THR A 567 7.27 -35.61 1.86
CA THR A 567 6.07 -34.80 2.08
C THR A 567 5.07 -35.58 2.91
N LEU A 568 4.86 -35.16 4.16
CA LEU A 568 3.81 -35.69 5.02
C LEU A 568 2.56 -34.83 4.92
N THR A 569 1.41 -35.49 4.78
CA THR A 569 0.09 -34.83 4.67
C THR A 569 -0.85 -35.31 5.78
N PRO A 570 -1.83 -34.50 6.21
CA PRO A 570 -2.83 -34.95 7.18
C PRO A 570 -3.68 -36.09 6.62
N LEU A 571 -3.56 -37.28 7.22
CA LEU A 571 -4.22 -38.50 6.74
C LEU A 571 -5.74 -38.33 6.66
N ARG A 572 -6.35 -37.77 7.71
CA ARG A 572 -7.81 -37.61 7.81
C ARG A 572 -8.37 -36.82 6.65
N THR A 573 -7.81 -35.63 6.41
CA THR A 573 -8.32 -34.69 5.41
C THR A 573 -8.25 -35.28 4.00
N ILE A 574 -7.14 -35.93 3.63
CA ILE A 574 -7.01 -36.56 2.31
C ILE A 574 -7.95 -37.76 2.17
N PHE A 575 -8.01 -38.64 3.17
CA PHE A 575 -8.88 -39.81 3.14
C PHE A 575 -10.36 -39.43 3.03
N GLU A 576 -10.80 -38.44 3.79
CA GLU A 576 -12.17 -37.90 3.71
C GLU A 576 -12.44 -37.24 2.35
N ALA A 577 -11.48 -36.48 1.79
CA ALA A 577 -11.58 -35.94 0.43
C ALA A 577 -11.68 -37.04 -0.64
N MET A 578 -11.03 -38.19 -0.42
CA MET A 578 -11.14 -39.38 -1.26
C MET A 578 -12.39 -40.24 -0.95
N GLY A 579 -13.26 -39.82 -0.03
CA GLY A 579 -14.52 -40.51 0.31
C GLY A 579 -14.41 -41.65 1.33
N ALA A 580 -13.31 -41.73 2.09
CA ALA A 580 -13.14 -42.67 3.18
C ALA A 580 -13.66 -42.10 4.51
N LYS A 581 -14.08 -42.97 5.43
CA LYS A 581 -14.34 -42.62 6.83
C LYS A 581 -13.07 -42.83 7.66
N VAL A 582 -12.77 -41.94 8.59
CA VAL A 582 -11.56 -42.02 9.42
C VAL A 582 -11.88 -42.04 10.89
N GLU A 583 -11.39 -43.05 11.60
CA GLU A 583 -11.51 -43.22 13.04
C GLU A 583 -10.13 -43.15 13.70
N TRP A 584 -10.10 -42.68 14.95
CA TRP A 584 -8.88 -42.60 15.76
C TRP A 584 -9.04 -43.45 17.02
N ASN A 585 -8.07 -44.33 17.27
CA ASN A 585 -7.97 -45.09 18.49
C ASN A 585 -6.84 -44.51 19.37
N GLU A 586 -7.23 -43.88 20.48
CA GLU A 586 -6.30 -43.25 21.41
C GLU A 586 -5.39 -44.27 22.11
N ALA A 587 -5.93 -45.42 22.52
CA ALA A 587 -5.19 -46.42 23.29
C ALA A 587 -4.03 -47.02 22.50
N THR A 588 -4.22 -47.21 21.19
CA THR A 588 -3.18 -47.75 20.28
C THR A 588 -2.47 -46.68 19.47
N ARG A 589 -2.90 -45.42 19.57
CA ARG A 589 -2.45 -44.30 18.73
C ARG A 589 -2.50 -44.62 17.24
N THR A 590 -3.64 -45.16 16.80
CA THR A 590 -3.85 -45.65 15.43
C THR A 590 -4.98 -44.87 14.74
N ALA A 591 -4.70 -44.37 13.54
CA ALA A 591 -5.72 -43.85 12.63
C ALA A 591 -6.14 -44.96 11.66
N THR A 592 -7.45 -45.16 11.51
CA THR A 592 -8.02 -46.17 10.60
C THR A 592 -8.94 -45.51 9.59
N GLY A 593 -8.62 -45.64 8.31
CA GLY A 593 -9.43 -45.19 7.17
C GLY A 593 -10.18 -46.35 6.52
N GLN A 594 -11.46 -46.18 6.21
CA GLN A 594 -12.28 -47.20 5.53
C GLN A 594 -13.00 -46.62 4.31
N LYS A 595 -12.84 -47.27 3.15
CA LYS A 595 -13.57 -46.96 1.91
C LYS A 595 -13.97 -48.26 1.22
N GLY A 596 -15.28 -48.52 1.15
CA GLY A 596 -15.80 -49.80 0.64
C GLY A 596 -15.26 -50.97 1.47
N SER A 597 -14.67 -51.97 0.81
CA SER A 597 -14.04 -53.12 1.47
C SER A 597 -12.61 -52.89 1.93
N THR A 598 -11.99 -51.76 1.56
CA THR A 598 -10.59 -51.47 1.88
C THR A 598 -10.48 -50.79 3.24
N THR A 599 -9.67 -51.36 4.12
CA THR A 599 -9.37 -50.80 5.45
C THR A 599 -7.87 -50.51 5.54
N VAL A 600 -7.52 -49.29 5.89
CA VAL A 600 -6.14 -48.82 6.02
C VAL A 600 -5.91 -48.43 7.48
N SER A 601 -4.89 -48.96 8.15
CA SER A 601 -4.55 -48.58 9.53
C SER A 601 -3.10 -48.11 9.65
N VAL A 602 -2.91 -46.96 10.31
CA VAL A 602 -1.61 -46.31 10.49
C VAL A 602 -1.39 -45.98 11.96
N THR A 603 -0.31 -46.50 12.55
CA THR A 603 0.06 -46.25 13.95
C THR A 603 1.15 -45.19 14.03
N ILE A 604 1.01 -44.22 14.94
CA ILE A 604 2.02 -43.15 15.13
C ILE A 604 3.36 -43.75 15.55
N GLY A 605 4.44 -43.26 14.95
CA GLY A 605 5.82 -43.72 15.14
C GLY A 605 6.18 -44.97 14.32
N SER A 606 5.22 -45.61 13.67
CA SER A 606 5.48 -46.78 12.83
C SER A 606 6.04 -46.37 11.46
N GLY A 607 7.09 -47.06 11.01
CA GLY A 607 7.59 -47.00 9.63
C GLY A 607 6.81 -47.89 8.64
N ALA A 608 5.69 -48.47 9.08
CA ALA A 608 4.79 -49.28 8.26
C ALA A 608 3.32 -48.97 8.59
N ALA A 609 2.46 -49.10 7.59
CA ALA A 609 1.01 -49.07 7.70
C ALA A 609 0.44 -50.44 7.29
N SER A 610 -0.88 -50.63 7.43
CA SER A 610 -1.53 -51.85 6.94
C SER A 610 -2.70 -51.53 6.01
N ILE A 611 -2.86 -52.32 4.95
CA ILE A 611 -4.02 -52.30 4.05
C ILE A 611 -4.63 -53.70 4.07
N ASN A 612 -5.89 -53.83 4.50
CA ASN A 612 -6.59 -55.10 4.69
C ASN A 612 -5.79 -56.12 5.53
N SER A 613 -5.09 -55.64 6.57
CA SER A 613 -4.22 -56.41 7.47
C SER A 613 -2.86 -56.85 6.89
N GLU A 614 -2.55 -56.53 5.63
CA GLU A 614 -1.22 -56.72 5.05
C GLU A 614 -0.36 -55.47 5.33
N ALA A 615 0.90 -55.66 5.75
CA ALA A 615 1.79 -54.56 6.12
C ALA A 615 2.49 -53.95 4.88
N PHE A 616 2.52 -52.62 4.82
CA PHE A 616 3.16 -51.83 3.76
C PHE A 616 4.16 -50.85 4.39
N PRO A 617 5.42 -50.82 3.93
CA PRO A 617 6.41 -49.87 4.43
C PRO A 617 6.04 -48.43 4.05
N LEU A 618 6.38 -47.48 4.92
CA LEU A 618 6.25 -46.05 4.69
C LEU A 618 7.63 -45.45 4.40
N GLU A 619 7.68 -44.46 3.51
CA GLU A 619 8.92 -43.72 3.18
C GLU A 619 9.46 -42.92 4.37
N ALA A 620 8.57 -42.50 5.26
CA ALA A 620 8.88 -41.90 6.55
C ALA A 620 7.85 -42.35 7.58
N PRO A 621 8.22 -42.48 8.87
CA PRO A 621 7.28 -42.89 9.91
C PRO A 621 6.07 -41.94 10.00
N ALA A 622 4.91 -42.48 10.35
CA ALA A 622 3.75 -41.66 10.65
C ALA A 622 3.99 -40.83 11.92
N GLN A 623 3.64 -39.55 11.93
CA GLN A 623 3.93 -38.64 13.05
C GLN A 623 2.68 -37.89 13.49
N LEU A 624 2.72 -37.38 14.72
CA LEU A 624 1.70 -36.48 15.23
C LEU A 624 2.28 -35.05 15.24
N VAL A 625 1.73 -34.17 14.41
CA VAL A 625 2.15 -32.75 14.34
C VAL A 625 0.94 -31.90 14.70
N ASN A 626 1.05 -31.10 15.77
CA ASN A 626 -0.05 -30.25 16.26
C ASN A 626 -1.39 -31.01 16.40
N GLY A 627 -1.35 -32.25 16.91
CA GLY A 627 -2.53 -33.10 17.07
C GLY A 627 -3.05 -33.78 15.80
N HIS A 628 -2.38 -33.63 14.65
CA HIS A 628 -2.78 -34.22 13.38
C HIS A 628 -1.87 -35.39 13.00
N THR A 629 -2.47 -36.50 12.52
CA THR A 629 -1.74 -37.65 11.98
C THR A 629 -1.18 -37.34 10.60
N MET A 630 0.13 -37.19 10.52
CA MET A 630 0.88 -36.88 9.30
C MET A 630 1.53 -38.14 8.74
N VAL A 631 1.28 -38.47 7.47
CA VAL A 631 1.75 -39.70 6.81
C VAL A 631 2.26 -39.35 5.41
N PRO A 632 3.22 -40.10 4.82
CA PRO A 632 3.70 -39.83 3.47
C PRO A 632 2.57 -39.72 2.45
N ALA A 633 2.57 -38.62 1.69
CA ALA A 633 1.50 -38.29 0.74
C ALA A 633 1.27 -39.38 -0.31
N ARG A 634 2.36 -40.04 -0.75
CA ARG A 634 2.30 -41.17 -1.68
C ARG A 634 1.47 -42.32 -1.13
N PHE A 635 1.79 -42.79 0.09
CA PHE A 635 1.03 -43.87 0.72
C PHE A 635 -0.45 -43.51 0.87
N ILE A 636 -0.75 -42.30 1.38
CA ILE A 636 -2.13 -41.86 1.56
C ILE A 636 -2.89 -41.84 0.22
N GLY A 637 -2.33 -41.24 -0.82
CA GLY A 637 -3.02 -41.13 -2.11
C GLY A 637 -3.20 -42.46 -2.84
N GLU A 638 -2.31 -43.43 -2.62
CA GLU A 638 -2.35 -44.75 -3.26
C GLU A 638 -3.15 -45.79 -2.47
N ALA A 639 -3.35 -45.60 -1.15
CA ALA A 639 -3.98 -46.59 -0.28
C ALA A 639 -5.41 -47.01 -0.69
N PHE A 640 -6.11 -46.14 -1.42
CA PHE A 640 -7.43 -46.42 -2.00
C PHE A 640 -7.43 -46.49 -3.53
N GLY A 641 -6.29 -46.80 -4.14
CA GLY A 641 -6.13 -46.98 -5.59
C GLY A 641 -5.99 -45.69 -6.39
N GLY A 642 -5.70 -44.56 -5.75
CA GLY A 642 -5.38 -43.32 -6.45
C GLY A 642 -3.96 -43.33 -7.03
N LYS A 643 -3.69 -42.40 -7.94
CA LYS A 643 -2.36 -42.13 -8.50
C LYS A 643 -1.83 -40.82 -7.94
N VAL A 644 -0.59 -40.81 -7.44
CA VAL A 644 0.05 -39.62 -6.87
C VAL A 644 1.14 -39.09 -7.79
N GLU A 645 1.11 -37.79 -8.06
CA GLU A 645 2.13 -37.07 -8.83
C GLU A 645 2.61 -35.84 -8.04
N TRP A 646 3.89 -35.50 -8.18
CA TRP A 646 4.49 -34.30 -7.60
C TRP A 646 4.74 -33.27 -8.69
N ASP A 647 4.24 -32.05 -8.47
CA ASP A 647 4.54 -30.88 -9.28
C ASP A 647 5.55 -30.01 -8.53
N GLY A 648 6.81 -30.03 -8.98
CA GLY A 648 7.90 -29.29 -8.36
C GLY A 648 7.82 -27.78 -8.57
N GLU A 649 7.19 -27.31 -9.64
CA GLU A 649 7.06 -25.88 -9.96
C GLU A 649 6.07 -25.20 -9.01
N THR A 650 4.96 -25.86 -8.70
CA THR A 650 3.92 -25.35 -7.80
C THR A 650 3.99 -25.94 -6.39
N GLN A 651 4.95 -26.83 -6.11
CA GLN A 651 5.05 -27.58 -4.86
C GLN A 651 3.73 -28.29 -4.51
N THR A 652 3.14 -28.98 -5.48
CA THR A 652 1.81 -29.62 -5.34
C THR A 652 1.89 -31.13 -5.39
N VAL A 653 1.26 -31.80 -4.43
CA VAL A 653 0.88 -33.21 -4.54
C VAL A 653 -0.45 -33.30 -5.28
N ARG A 654 -0.50 -34.00 -6.42
CA ARG A 654 -1.74 -34.27 -7.16
C ARG A 654 -2.16 -35.72 -6.97
N ILE A 655 -3.41 -35.95 -6.60
CA ILE A 655 -3.99 -37.27 -6.38
C ILE A 655 -5.16 -37.45 -7.33
N GLY A 656 -5.06 -38.39 -8.28
CA GLY A 656 -6.15 -38.76 -9.18
C GLY A 656 -6.79 -40.08 -8.77
N THR A 657 -8.10 -40.13 -8.56
CA THR A 657 -8.86 -41.30 -8.09
C THR A 657 -9.59 -42.08 -9.19
N GLY A 658 -9.26 -41.81 -10.46
CA GLY A 658 -9.94 -42.29 -11.67
C GLY A 658 -10.68 -43.63 -11.58
N SER A 659 -11.98 -43.58 -11.86
CA SER A 659 -12.89 -44.72 -11.93
C SER A 659 -12.46 -45.73 -13.01
N GLY A 660 -11.94 -46.88 -12.61
CA GLY A 660 -11.89 -48.06 -13.48
C GLY A 660 -10.55 -48.38 -14.16
N VAL A 661 -9.45 -48.40 -13.41
CA VAL A 661 -8.28 -49.22 -13.79
C VAL A 661 -8.22 -50.39 -12.81
N GLU A 662 -8.22 -51.62 -13.34
CA GLU A 662 -7.98 -52.84 -12.56
C GLU A 662 -6.77 -52.67 -11.65
N ARG A 663 -6.77 -53.33 -10.48
CA ARG A 663 -5.71 -53.26 -9.45
C ARG A 663 -4.32 -53.38 -10.08
N GLY A 664 -3.72 -52.23 -10.39
CA GLY A 664 -2.36 -52.12 -10.87
C GLY A 664 -1.42 -52.41 -9.71
N THR A 665 -0.58 -53.41 -9.93
CA THR A 665 0.51 -54.01 -9.14
C THR A 665 1.58 -53.04 -8.59
N ALA A 666 1.29 -51.77 -8.29
CA ALA A 666 2.31 -50.76 -8.01
C ALA A 666 2.87 -50.77 -6.57
N LEU A 667 2.17 -51.31 -5.57
CA LEU A 667 2.69 -51.40 -4.19
C LEU A 667 3.62 -52.61 -3.93
N ARG A 668 3.97 -53.40 -4.96
CA ARG A 668 4.78 -54.63 -4.82
C ARG A 668 6.24 -54.50 -5.24
N GLU A 669 6.68 -53.38 -5.82
CA GLU A 669 8.08 -53.21 -6.23
C GLU A 669 8.76 -52.08 -5.45
N LEU A 670 9.30 -52.43 -4.27
CA LEU A 670 10.45 -51.75 -3.69
C LEU A 670 11.62 -52.75 -3.69
N PRO A 671 12.77 -52.45 -4.31
CA PRO A 671 13.91 -53.34 -4.24
C PRO A 671 14.52 -53.28 -2.83
N VAL A 672 14.38 -54.37 -2.08
CA VAL A 672 15.25 -54.67 -0.95
C VAL A 672 16.62 -55.06 -1.52
N SER A 673 17.58 -54.14 -1.48
CA SER A 673 19.00 -54.48 -1.62
C SER A 673 19.80 -53.88 -0.46
N LEU A 674 19.88 -54.64 0.62
CA LEU A 674 20.93 -54.50 1.62
C LEU A 674 22.18 -55.21 1.09
N THR A 675 23.10 -54.46 0.48
CA THR A 675 24.48 -54.92 0.26
C THR A 675 25.41 -54.16 1.16
N ALA A 676 25.89 -54.84 2.20
CA ALA A 676 26.97 -54.37 3.05
C ALA A 676 28.25 -54.25 2.21
N VAL A 677 28.76 -53.03 2.06
CA VAL A 677 30.12 -52.80 1.52
C VAL A 677 31.05 -52.58 2.70
N LYS A 678 31.99 -53.54 2.86
CA LYS A 678 33.14 -53.41 3.75
C LYS A 678 34.02 -52.26 3.30
N SER A 679 34.35 -51.36 4.22
CA SER A 679 35.40 -50.37 4.07
C SER A 679 36.77 -51.03 3.89
N SER A 680 37.47 -50.68 2.82
CA SER A 680 38.91 -50.87 2.68
C SER A 680 39.52 -49.57 2.19
N SER A 681 40.40 -49.03 3.01
CA SER A 681 41.22 -47.85 2.82
C SER A 681 42.29 -48.04 1.74
N THR A 682 42.48 -47.03 0.89
CA THR A 682 43.83 -46.61 0.48
C THR A 682 43.86 -45.12 0.13
N VAL A 683 44.75 -44.41 0.84
CA VAL A 683 45.14 -43.03 0.64
C VAL A 683 46.25 -43.00 -0.41
N THR A 684 46.15 -42.09 -1.38
CA THR A 684 47.34 -41.54 -2.05
C THR A 684 47.15 -40.05 -2.28
N THR A 685 47.98 -39.29 -1.58
CA THR A 685 48.26 -37.85 -1.69
C THR A 685 48.84 -37.46 -3.05
N LEU A 686 48.65 -36.20 -3.47
CA LEU A 686 49.76 -35.29 -3.85
C LEU A 686 49.26 -33.84 -4.12
N SER A 687 49.64 -32.98 -3.17
CA SER A 687 50.08 -31.57 -3.24
C SER A 687 49.82 -30.68 -4.46
N ALA A 688 49.34 -29.48 -4.14
CA ALA A 688 49.35 -28.26 -4.92
C ALA A 688 50.74 -27.60 -4.99
N GLU A 689 50.98 -26.81 -6.05
CA GLU A 689 51.87 -25.65 -5.96
C GLU A 689 51.43 -24.52 -6.92
N ARG A 690 51.36 -23.30 -6.38
CA ARG A 690 51.05 -22.04 -7.09
C ARG A 690 52.26 -21.54 -7.87
N LYS A 691 52.03 -20.77 -8.95
CA LYS A 691 52.76 -19.52 -9.25
C LYS A 691 52.09 -18.71 -10.39
N SER A 692 52.01 -17.40 -10.18
CA SER A 692 51.90 -16.29 -11.14
C SER A 692 53.14 -15.39 -10.85
N PRO A 693 53.61 -14.38 -11.66
CA PRO A 693 52.99 -13.65 -12.80
C PRO A 693 53.97 -13.31 -13.97
N SER A 694 53.47 -12.61 -15.02
CA SER A 694 54.12 -11.49 -15.79
C SER A 694 54.00 -11.54 -17.34
N ASP A 695 53.41 -10.48 -17.91
CA ASP A 695 53.40 -9.98 -19.31
C ASP A 695 54.79 -9.47 -19.81
N PRO A 696 55.02 -8.93 -21.06
CA PRO A 696 54.46 -9.21 -22.41
C PRO A 696 55.46 -9.07 -23.64
N LYS A 697 54.99 -9.44 -24.87
CA LYS A 697 55.26 -8.89 -26.26
C LYS A 697 56.64 -9.12 -26.98
N PRO A 698 56.82 -8.84 -28.32
CA PRO A 698 55.90 -8.52 -29.46
C PRO A 698 56.20 -9.13 -30.89
N GLY A 699 55.24 -8.98 -31.84
CA GLY A 699 55.43 -8.62 -33.28
C GLY A 699 55.10 -9.67 -34.37
N PRO A 700 54.78 -9.31 -35.65
CA PRO A 700 54.47 -7.99 -36.25
C PRO A 700 53.23 -7.89 -37.22
N LEU A 701 52.80 -6.62 -37.35
CA LEU A 701 52.06 -5.82 -38.37
C LEU A 701 51.56 -6.40 -39.72
N GLN A 702 50.32 -6.03 -40.11
CA GLN A 702 50.01 -4.96 -41.11
C GLN A 702 48.49 -4.61 -41.28
N ALA A 703 48.19 -3.29 -41.22
CA ALA A 703 47.17 -2.40 -41.87
C ALA A 703 45.66 -2.79 -41.92
N VAL A 704 44.63 -1.93 -41.75
CA VAL A 704 44.34 -0.50 -42.11
C VAL A 704 43.25 0.06 -41.13
N GLY A 705 43.42 1.19 -40.41
CA GLY A 705 42.93 2.59 -40.68
C GLY A 705 41.42 2.82 -40.39
N ALA A 706 40.88 3.77 -39.60
CA ALA A 706 41.27 5.14 -39.20
C ALA A 706 40.49 5.65 -37.94
N TRP A 707 40.90 6.81 -37.40
CA TRP A 707 40.56 7.43 -36.09
C TRP A 707 39.88 8.82 -36.24
N PHE A 708 38.98 9.15 -35.30
CA PHE A 708 38.50 10.41 -34.66
C PHE A 708 38.61 11.83 -35.30
N GLY A 709 37.59 12.68 -35.01
CA GLY A 709 37.81 14.10 -34.65
C GLY A 709 36.72 15.14 -34.99
N TRP A 710 35.99 15.61 -33.97
CA TRP A 710 35.74 17.02 -33.59
C TRP A 710 35.45 18.10 -34.66
N VAL A 711 34.23 18.67 -34.67
CA VAL A 711 33.95 20.04 -35.19
C VAL A 711 32.91 20.75 -34.32
N GLY A 712 33.40 21.65 -33.46
CA GLY A 712 32.75 22.94 -33.24
C GLY A 712 33.38 23.96 -34.20
N GLN A 713 32.61 25.00 -34.56
CA GLN A 713 32.86 26.03 -35.58
C GLN A 713 32.39 25.58 -36.98
N GLN A 714 31.19 25.94 -37.41
CA GLN A 714 30.91 27.30 -37.88
C GLN A 714 29.51 27.79 -37.48
N LEU A 715 29.47 28.61 -36.43
CA LEU A 715 28.46 29.66 -36.26
C LEU A 715 28.71 30.74 -37.32
N ALA A 716 28.08 30.60 -38.48
CA ALA A 716 27.94 31.68 -39.48
C ALA A 716 26.80 31.34 -40.45
N LYS A 717 25.57 31.23 -39.95
CA LYS A 717 24.33 31.36 -40.73
C LYS A 717 23.12 31.61 -39.81
N LEU A 718 23.24 32.65 -38.99
CA LEU A 718 22.08 33.44 -38.56
C LEU A 718 21.84 34.48 -39.66
N TRP A 719 20.57 34.86 -39.87
CA TRP A 719 20.06 35.85 -40.83
C TRP A 719 19.74 35.32 -42.24
N ASN A 720 18.65 34.55 -42.39
CA ASN A 720 17.74 34.78 -43.53
C ASN A 720 16.35 34.11 -43.52
N ASP A 721 15.86 33.54 -42.42
CA ASP A 721 14.46 33.08 -42.36
C ASP A 721 13.78 33.59 -41.10
N LEU A 722 13.49 34.90 -41.12
CA LEU A 722 12.56 35.59 -40.23
C LEU A 722 11.82 36.64 -41.06
N MET A 723 10.65 36.25 -41.55
CA MET A 723 9.47 37.10 -41.78
C MET A 723 8.28 36.31 -41.23
#